data_AF-A0A3E5GMX8-F1
#
_entry.id   AF-A0A3E5GMX8-F1
#
_cell.length_a   1.000
_cell.length_b   1.000
_cell.length_c   1.000
_cell.angle_alpha   90.00
_cell.angle_beta   90.00
_cell.angle_gamma   90.00
#
_symmetry.space_group_name_H-M   'P 1'
#
loop_
_entity.id
_entity.type
_entity.pdbx_description
1 polymer ?
#
loop_
_entity_poly.entity_id
_entity_poly.type
_entity_poly.pdbx_seq_one_letter_code
_entity_poly.pdbx_strand_id
1 'polypeptide(L)'
;MKQLLVSIAIVFASVLTVGGQNSSFSLSGTWDFQIDRQDAGVKEQWFNKSLDESINLPGSMPEKLKGDNVTARTKWTGSLYDSSYYFNPYMEKYRIEGQVKLPFFLTPDKHYVGVAWYQKKVTIPSDWKGERIILFLERPHIETTVWVNSKKMGMQNSLCVPHVYDLTSAVTPGKPCRITIRIDNRIKEINVGPDSHSITDQTQGNWNGIVGKIELQTTPKVYFDDIQVYPDLSNRKALVRMNVKSSSAAKGEITLSAESFNTDTRHKVAPVQQTFRIQSGDNRVEMELPMGKDFLTWDEFNPALYKLTATLSSGKQSERKQVQFGMRDFKIEGKWFYVNGRKTMLRGTVENCDFPLTGYAPMDVASWERVFRICRSYGLNHMRFHSFCPPEAAFIAADLVGFYLQPEGPSWPNHGPRLGNGQPIDKYLMDETIALTKEYGNYASYCMLACGNEPSGRWVPWVSKFVDYWKATDPRHVYTGASVGGSWQWQPHNQYHVKAGARGLNWAGSQPESMSDYRAKIDSVKQPYVSHETGQWCAFPNFSEIRKYTGVNKAKNFEIFRDILNDNHMGSMGHDFMMASGKLQAICYKHEIEKTLRTPDYAGFQLLALNDYSGQGTALVGLLDVFFEEKGYINADEFRRFCSPTVPLARIPKFVYTNDETFHADIEVSHFGAAPLQGAKTVYSIKDEYGKVYAHGTVGTQDIPVGNLCQLGSVDMKLNGITTPQKLNMEIRIEGSNAINDWDFWVYPAQVELTQGNVYTTDTLDAKAISILKEGGNVLITAAGKIQYGKEVKQYFTPVFWNTSWFKMRPPHTTGIFLNEYHPLFREFPTEYHSNLQWWELLNKAQVMQFTGFPADFQPTIQSIDTWFINRKIGMLFEANVLNGKVLMTSMDITSKPEKRVVARQMHKAILDYMNSDAFRPTANIAPELIQELFTKVAGDVKSYTKDSPDELKPNIN
;
A
#
# COMPACT_ATOMS: atom_id res chain seq x y z
N MET A 1 -70.93 -23.12 32.83
CA MET A 1 -69.50 -22.83 32.61
C MET A 1 -69.18 -23.10 31.14
N LYS A 2 -69.34 -22.24 30.12
CA LYS A 2 -69.40 -20.77 30.03
C LYS A 2 -68.23 -20.07 30.73
N GLN A 3 -67.02 -20.24 30.16
CA GLN A 3 -65.90 -19.29 30.11
C GLN A 3 -64.62 -20.07 29.73
N LEU A 4 -64.50 -20.54 28.47
CA LEU A 4 -63.21 -20.96 27.90
C LEU A 4 -63.24 -21.11 26.36
N LEU A 5 -64.00 -20.25 25.65
CA LEU A 5 -64.22 -20.40 24.20
C LEU A 5 -64.19 -19.06 23.42
N VAL A 6 -63.57 -18.00 23.96
CA VAL A 6 -63.58 -16.66 23.32
C VAL A 6 -62.17 -16.07 23.04
N SER A 7 -61.09 -16.82 23.26
CA SER A 7 -59.73 -16.25 23.14
C SER A 7 -58.85 -16.86 22.04
N ILE A 8 -59.40 -17.66 21.12
CA ILE A 8 -58.63 -18.27 20.00
C ILE A 8 -59.15 -17.85 18.61
N ALA A 9 -60.08 -16.88 18.54
CA ALA A 9 -60.69 -16.46 17.26
C ALA A 9 -60.43 -14.99 16.84
N ILE A 10 -59.44 -14.31 17.44
CA ILE A 10 -59.00 -12.96 16.99
C ILE A 10 -57.46 -12.90 16.93
N VAL A 11 -56.86 -13.74 16.08
CA VAL A 11 -55.46 -13.60 15.61
C VAL A 11 -55.34 -13.79 14.08
N PHE A 12 -56.43 -14.10 13.38
CA PHE A 12 -56.45 -14.27 11.92
C PHE A 12 -57.30 -13.21 11.23
N ALA A 13 -56.87 -11.93 11.25
CA ALA A 13 -57.40 -10.90 10.34
C ALA A 13 -56.56 -9.60 10.35
N SER A 14 -55.25 -9.68 10.12
CA SER A 14 -54.45 -8.55 9.61
C SER A 14 -53.05 -9.00 9.18
N VAL A 15 -52.98 -10.08 8.40
CA VAL A 15 -51.87 -10.25 7.47
C VAL A 15 -52.33 -9.54 6.20
N LEU A 16 -52.16 -8.22 6.17
CA LEU A 16 -51.99 -7.55 4.88
C LEU A 16 -50.72 -8.15 4.31
N THR A 17 -50.90 -9.04 3.34
CA THR A 17 -49.86 -9.47 2.43
C THR A 17 -49.23 -8.22 1.82
N VAL A 18 -48.16 -7.73 2.44
CA VAL A 18 -47.15 -6.96 1.73
C VAL A 18 -46.49 -7.99 0.82
N GLY A 19 -47.11 -8.24 -0.34
CA GLY A 19 -46.39 -8.86 -1.43
C GLY A 19 -45.22 -7.94 -1.71
N GLY A 20 -44.03 -8.34 -1.28
CA GLY A 20 -42.82 -7.64 -1.66
C GLY A 20 -42.73 -7.70 -3.18
N GLN A 21 -43.03 -6.59 -3.85
CA GLN A 21 -42.64 -6.43 -5.25
C GLN A 21 -41.13 -6.60 -5.27
N ASN A 22 -40.65 -7.64 -5.95
CA ASN A 22 -39.23 -7.87 -6.10
C ASN A 22 -38.72 -6.78 -7.05
N SER A 23 -38.17 -5.71 -6.50
CA SER A 23 -37.78 -4.50 -7.24
C SER A 23 -36.51 -4.70 -8.08
N SER A 24 -35.85 -5.84 -7.96
CA SER A 24 -34.76 -6.25 -8.82
C SER A 24 -34.65 -7.77 -8.92
N PHE A 25 -33.95 -8.25 -9.95
CA PHE A 25 -33.45 -9.62 -9.99
C PHE A 25 -32.12 -9.71 -10.73
N SER A 26 -31.30 -10.67 -10.30
CA SER A 26 -29.96 -10.89 -10.83
C SER A 26 -29.99 -11.53 -12.22
N LEU A 27 -29.09 -11.05 -13.08
CA LEU A 27 -28.76 -11.62 -14.37
C LEU A 27 -27.45 -12.42 -14.33
N SER A 28 -26.96 -12.77 -13.14
CA SER A 28 -25.77 -13.62 -12.98
C SER A 28 -25.99 -15.03 -13.55
N GLY A 29 -24.90 -15.78 -13.74
CA GLY A 29 -24.88 -17.10 -14.36
C GLY A 29 -24.36 -17.06 -15.79
N THR A 30 -24.81 -18.00 -16.61
CA THR A 30 -24.32 -18.15 -17.99
C THR A 30 -24.87 -17.08 -18.93
N TRP A 31 -24.00 -16.58 -19.80
CA TRP A 31 -24.25 -15.66 -20.90
C TRP A 31 -23.69 -16.28 -22.19
N ASP A 32 -24.38 -16.11 -23.31
CA ASP A 32 -23.77 -16.40 -24.62
C ASP A 32 -22.67 -15.35 -24.87
N PHE A 33 -21.57 -15.74 -25.49
CA PHE A 33 -20.34 -14.98 -25.51
C PHE A 33 -19.62 -15.11 -26.85
N GLN A 34 -18.93 -14.06 -27.27
CA GLN A 34 -18.02 -14.12 -28.41
C GLN A 34 -16.95 -13.03 -28.33
N ILE A 35 -15.70 -13.40 -28.61
CA ILE A 35 -14.58 -12.45 -28.77
C ILE A 35 -14.64 -11.85 -30.16
N ASP A 36 -14.64 -10.52 -30.26
CA ASP A 36 -14.71 -9.77 -31.51
C ASP A 36 -13.35 -9.16 -31.85
N ARG A 37 -12.44 -10.02 -32.33
CA ARG A 37 -11.04 -9.65 -32.62
C ARG A 37 -10.92 -8.61 -33.72
N GLN A 38 -11.89 -8.53 -34.62
CA GLN A 38 -11.89 -7.62 -35.76
C GLN A 38 -12.81 -6.41 -35.55
N ASP A 39 -13.45 -6.28 -34.39
CA ASP A 39 -14.47 -5.25 -34.11
C ASP A 39 -15.56 -5.21 -35.19
N ALA A 40 -15.96 -6.38 -35.68
CA ALA A 40 -16.90 -6.57 -36.79
C ALA A 40 -18.36 -6.66 -36.31
N GLY A 41 -18.59 -6.92 -35.02
CA GLY A 41 -19.90 -7.32 -34.49
C GLY A 41 -21.00 -6.26 -34.66
N VAL A 42 -20.66 -4.97 -34.67
CA VAL A 42 -21.64 -3.91 -34.98
C VAL A 42 -22.05 -3.95 -36.45
N LYS A 43 -21.07 -4.06 -37.36
CA LYS A 43 -21.29 -4.11 -38.81
C LYS A 43 -22.06 -5.36 -39.21
N GLU A 44 -21.73 -6.49 -38.62
CA GLU A 44 -22.35 -7.79 -38.89
C GLU A 44 -23.62 -8.06 -38.07
N GLN A 45 -24.04 -7.09 -37.26
CA GLN A 45 -25.23 -7.13 -36.43
C GLN A 45 -25.28 -8.34 -35.49
N TRP A 46 -24.21 -8.61 -34.75
CA TRP A 46 -24.15 -9.73 -33.80
C TRP A 46 -25.23 -9.61 -32.72
N PHE A 47 -25.69 -8.41 -32.38
CA PHE A 47 -26.87 -8.20 -31.51
C PHE A 47 -28.17 -8.82 -32.03
N ASN A 48 -28.25 -9.14 -33.34
CA ASN A 48 -29.39 -9.81 -33.98
C ASN A 48 -29.19 -11.33 -34.16
N LYS A 49 -28.02 -11.87 -33.87
CA LYS A 49 -27.66 -13.28 -34.05
C LYS A 49 -27.33 -13.93 -32.70
N SER A 50 -27.34 -15.25 -32.64
CA SER A 50 -26.83 -15.98 -31.47
C SER A 50 -25.30 -15.93 -31.47
N LEU A 51 -24.69 -15.94 -30.29
CA LEU A 51 -23.25 -16.11 -30.12
C LEU A 51 -22.92 -17.58 -29.86
N ASP A 52 -21.74 -18.02 -30.30
CA ASP A 52 -21.40 -19.45 -30.37
C ASP A 52 -20.71 -20.00 -29.12
N GLU A 53 -20.22 -19.15 -28.22
CA GLU A 53 -19.61 -19.56 -26.95
C GLU A 53 -20.47 -19.16 -25.75
N SER A 54 -20.02 -19.53 -24.56
CA SER A 54 -20.60 -19.06 -23.30
C SER A 54 -19.53 -18.64 -22.29
N ILE A 55 -19.96 -17.81 -21.34
CA ILE A 55 -19.17 -17.37 -20.19
C ILE A 55 -20.09 -17.19 -18.99
N ASN A 56 -19.58 -17.45 -17.78
CA ASN A 56 -20.31 -17.14 -16.55
C ASN A 56 -19.93 -15.74 -16.06
N LEU A 57 -20.95 -14.92 -15.77
CA LEU A 57 -20.81 -13.61 -15.15
C LEU A 57 -21.56 -13.58 -13.81
N PRO A 58 -21.11 -12.79 -12.81
CA PRO A 58 -19.98 -11.87 -12.87
C PRO A 58 -18.61 -12.55 -12.93
N GLY A 59 -17.64 -11.82 -13.46
CA GLY A 59 -16.23 -12.19 -13.57
C GLY A 59 -15.54 -11.55 -14.77
N SER A 60 -14.23 -11.72 -14.82
CA SER A 60 -13.40 -11.25 -15.93
C SER A 60 -13.10 -12.36 -16.94
N MET A 61 -12.77 -12.01 -18.19
CA MET A 61 -12.33 -12.96 -19.19
C MET A 61 -11.12 -13.81 -18.72
N PRO A 62 -10.05 -13.23 -18.15
CA PRO A 62 -8.94 -14.01 -17.59
C PRO A 62 -9.37 -15.00 -16.51
N GLU A 63 -10.25 -14.59 -15.59
CA GLU A 63 -10.80 -15.46 -14.53
C GLU A 63 -11.58 -16.65 -15.10
N LYS A 64 -12.23 -16.48 -16.26
CA LYS A 64 -12.96 -17.55 -16.97
C LYS A 64 -12.12 -18.21 -18.07
N LEU A 65 -10.80 -18.01 -18.07
CA LEU A 65 -9.85 -18.56 -19.03
C LEU A 65 -10.16 -18.23 -20.50
N LYS A 66 -10.79 -17.08 -20.75
CA LYS A 66 -11.05 -16.54 -22.08
C LYS A 66 -9.98 -15.51 -22.46
N GLY A 67 -9.54 -15.52 -23.72
CA GLY A 67 -8.48 -14.66 -24.23
C GLY A 67 -7.31 -15.43 -24.82
N ASP A 68 -6.21 -14.75 -25.07
CA ASP A 68 -5.01 -15.31 -25.67
C ASP A 68 -4.06 -15.88 -24.61
N ASN A 69 -3.33 -16.95 -24.96
CA ASN A 69 -2.22 -17.42 -24.13
C ASN A 69 -1.15 -16.33 -24.05
N VAL A 70 -0.54 -16.17 -22.88
CA VAL A 70 0.62 -15.29 -22.74
C VAL A 70 1.82 -15.89 -23.48
N THR A 71 2.48 -15.07 -24.29
CA THR A 71 3.68 -15.42 -25.06
C THR A 71 4.75 -14.34 -24.85
N ALA A 72 5.97 -14.57 -25.34
CA ALA A 72 7.01 -13.54 -25.33
C ALA A 72 6.65 -12.31 -26.19
N ARG A 73 5.62 -12.41 -27.05
CA ARG A 73 5.12 -11.34 -27.93
C ARG A 73 3.83 -10.69 -27.43
N THR A 74 3.34 -11.06 -26.23
CA THR A 74 2.17 -10.43 -25.64
C THR A 74 2.37 -8.92 -25.56
N LYS A 75 1.39 -8.18 -26.06
CA LYS A 75 1.35 -6.72 -25.98
C LYS A 75 0.62 -6.32 -24.71
N TRP A 76 1.37 -5.99 -23.68
CA TRP A 76 0.83 -5.48 -22.43
C TRP A 76 0.27 -4.07 -22.60
N THR A 77 -0.74 -3.74 -21.81
CA THR A 77 -1.27 -2.38 -21.65
C THR A 77 -0.28 -1.51 -20.89
N GLY A 78 0.30 -2.04 -19.80
CA GLY A 78 1.32 -1.35 -19.00
C GLY A 78 2.68 -1.24 -19.69
N SER A 79 3.42 -0.18 -19.36
CA SER A 79 4.76 0.10 -19.87
C SER A 79 5.80 -0.89 -19.34
N LEU A 80 6.75 -1.30 -20.21
CA LEU A 80 7.91 -2.12 -19.85
C LEU A 80 9.21 -1.31 -20.05
N TYR A 81 9.74 -0.71 -18.97
CA TYR A 81 10.92 0.16 -19.07
C TYR A 81 12.25 -0.59 -19.14
N ASP A 82 12.35 -1.74 -18.46
CA ASP A 82 13.50 -2.63 -18.57
C ASP A 82 13.27 -3.66 -19.69
N SER A 83 14.08 -3.61 -20.74
CA SER A 83 14.01 -4.60 -21.83
C SER A 83 15.06 -5.72 -21.71
N SER A 84 15.79 -5.79 -20.59
CA SER A 84 16.81 -6.83 -20.35
C SER A 84 16.27 -8.24 -20.53
N TYR A 85 15.00 -8.48 -20.15
CA TYR A 85 14.28 -9.73 -20.38
C TYR A 85 14.32 -10.21 -21.84
N TYR A 86 14.31 -9.31 -22.82
CA TYR A 86 14.27 -9.68 -24.25
C TYR A 86 15.66 -9.91 -24.85
N PHE A 87 16.70 -9.30 -24.28
CA PHE A 87 18.03 -9.25 -24.90
C PHE A 87 19.11 -10.00 -24.13
N ASN A 88 18.90 -10.26 -22.84
CA ASN A 88 19.87 -11.01 -22.04
C ASN A 88 19.81 -12.51 -22.39
N PRO A 89 20.93 -13.14 -22.80
CA PRO A 89 20.99 -14.57 -23.11
C PRO A 89 20.54 -15.45 -21.95
N TYR A 90 20.86 -15.09 -20.71
CA TYR A 90 20.46 -15.89 -19.54
C TYR A 90 18.93 -15.95 -19.35
N MET A 91 18.19 -14.95 -19.85
CA MET A 91 16.72 -14.91 -19.80
C MET A 91 16.05 -15.75 -20.91
N GLU A 92 16.82 -16.35 -21.83
CA GLU A 92 16.28 -17.09 -22.98
C GLU A 92 15.40 -18.28 -22.58
N LYS A 93 15.79 -18.98 -21.51
CA LYS A 93 15.02 -20.11 -20.98
C LYS A 93 13.60 -19.74 -20.53
N TYR A 94 13.33 -18.45 -20.29
CA TYR A 94 12.01 -17.95 -19.87
C TYR A 94 11.15 -17.41 -21.02
N ARG A 95 11.66 -17.39 -22.26
CA ARG A 95 10.95 -16.93 -23.46
C ARG A 95 10.40 -18.07 -24.33
N ILE A 96 10.51 -19.31 -23.86
CA ILE A 96 10.05 -20.51 -24.56
C ILE A 96 8.51 -20.51 -24.60
N GLU A 97 7.95 -20.63 -25.80
CA GLU A 97 6.50 -20.66 -26.00
C GLU A 97 5.83 -21.75 -25.16
N GLY A 98 4.73 -21.39 -24.49
CA GLY A 98 4.03 -22.26 -23.52
C GLY A 98 4.66 -22.34 -22.13
N GLN A 99 5.84 -21.78 -21.91
CA GLN A 99 6.53 -21.74 -20.60
C GLN A 99 7.04 -20.33 -20.24
N VAL A 100 6.40 -19.30 -20.80
CA VAL A 100 6.85 -17.91 -20.64
C VAL A 100 6.76 -17.47 -19.17
N LYS A 101 7.83 -16.86 -18.67
CA LYS A 101 7.85 -16.21 -17.36
C LYS A 101 8.27 -14.75 -17.51
N LEU A 102 7.46 -13.82 -16.99
CA LEU A 102 7.78 -12.40 -17.02
C LEU A 102 8.38 -11.95 -15.67
N PRO A 103 9.49 -11.18 -15.65
CA PRO A 103 10.13 -10.77 -14.40
C PRO A 103 9.57 -9.48 -13.79
N PHE A 104 8.71 -8.74 -14.50
CA PHE A 104 8.37 -7.36 -14.14
C PHE A 104 7.16 -7.22 -13.22
N PHE A 105 6.17 -8.09 -13.37
CA PHE A 105 4.94 -8.12 -12.58
C PHE A 105 4.30 -9.50 -12.70
N LEU A 106 3.22 -9.73 -11.96
CA LEU A 106 2.52 -11.01 -11.96
C LEU A 106 1.93 -11.30 -13.35
N THR A 107 2.01 -12.56 -13.77
CA THR A 107 1.61 -12.95 -15.13
C THR A 107 0.23 -13.61 -15.10
N PRO A 108 -0.79 -13.09 -15.82
CA PRO A 108 -2.08 -13.76 -15.92
C PRO A 108 -2.01 -15.01 -16.81
N ASP A 109 -2.90 -15.98 -16.60
CA ASP A 109 -2.98 -17.18 -17.47
C ASP A 109 -3.46 -16.83 -18.90
N LYS A 110 -4.32 -15.81 -19.02
CA LYS A 110 -4.88 -15.32 -20.30
C LYS A 110 -4.85 -13.81 -20.35
N HIS A 111 -4.63 -13.26 -21.54
CA HIS A 111 -4.64 -11.82 -21.79
C HIS A 111 -5.43 -11.49 -23.05
N TYR A 112 -6.27 -10.44 -23.01
CA TYR A 112 -6.99 -9.96 -24.17
C TYR A 112 -7.40 -8.48 -24.03
N VAL A 113 -7.00 -7.68 -25.01
CA VAL A 113 -7.42 -6.27 -25.16
C VAL A 113 -8.14 -6.14 -26.49
N GLY A 114 -9.40 -5.74 -26.46
CA GLY A 114 -10.28 -5.69 -27.61
C GLY A 114 -11.76 -5.65 -27.25
N VAL A 115 -12.57 -6.21 -28.13
CA VAL A 115 -14.03 -6.17 -28.02
C VAL A 115 -14.55 -7.57 -27.72
N ALA A 116 -15.49 -7.66 -26.79
CA ALA A 116 -16.22 -8.89 -26.54
C ALA A 116 -17.72 -8.61 -26.42
N TRP A 117 -18.53 -9.60 -26.81
CA TRP A 117 -19.98 -9.53 -26.80
C TRP A 117 -20.55 -10.56 -25.84
N TYR A 118 -21.60 -10.15 -25.13
CA TYR A 118 -22.30 -10.95 -24.13
C TYR A 118 -23.80 -10.86 -24.41
N GLN A 119 -24.51 -11.99 -24.45
CA GLN A 119 -25.95 -12.03 -24.62
C GLN A 119 -26.66 -12.85 -23.55
N LYS A 120 -27.83 -12.37 -23.14
CA LYS A 120 -28.73 -13.11 -22.26
C LYS A 120 -30.17 -12.89 -22.67
N LYS A 121 -30.90 -13.99 -22.78
CA LYS A 121 -32.36 -13.97 -22.91
C LYS A 121 -32.95 -13.85 -21.51
N VAL A 122 -33.87 -12.90 -21.35
CA VAL A 122 -34.53 -12.62 -20.07
C VAL A 122 -36.01 -12.39 -20.32
N THR A 123 -36.85 -12.82 -19.39
CA THR A 123 -38.27 -12.46 -19.40
C THR A 123 -38.47 -11.34 -18.40
N ILE A 124 -39.03 -10.22 -18.86
CA ILE A 124 -39.37 -9.13 -17.96
C ILE A 124 -40.54 -9.57 -17.09
N PRO A 125 -40.47 -9.44 -15.75
CA PRO A 125 -41.58 -9.74 -14.86
C PRO A 125 -42.85 -8.98 -15.28
N SER A 126 -44.00 -9.66 -15.28
CA SER A 126 -45.26 -9.08 -15.75
C SER A 126 -45.85 -8.05 -14.79
N ASP A 127 -45.48 -8.12 -13.52
CA ASP A 127 -45.84 -7.22 -12.43
C ASP A 127 -45.13 -5.86 -12.50
N TRP A 128 -44.06 -5.72 -13.30
CA TRP A 128 -43.38 -4.44 -13.56
C TRP A 128 -44.15 -3.53 -14.56
N LYS A 129 -45.45 -3.81 -14.77
CA LYS A 129 -46.29 -3.06 -15.70
C LYS A 129 -46.46 -1.61 -15.23
N GLY A 130 -46.03 -0.68 -16.08
CA GLY A 130 -46.18 0.75 -15.80
C GLY A 130 -45.06 1.33 -14.95
N GLU A 131 -44.02 0.54 -14.67
CA GLU A 131 -42.82 0.95 -13.96
C GLU A 131 -41.68 1.28 -14.95
N ARG A 132 -40.63 1.90 -14.44
CA ARG A 132 -39.37 2.15 -15.14
C ARG A 132 -38.49 0.91 -14.97
N ILE A 133 -37.81 0.47 -16.03
CA ILE A 133 -36.99 -0.74 -16.03
C ILE A 133 -35.56 -0.38 -16.41
N ILE A 134 -34.60 -0.83 -15.61
CA ILE A 134 -33.21 -0.41 -15.67
C ILE A 134 -32.32 -1.65 -15.73
N LEU A 135 -31.27 -1.61 -16.54
CA LEU A 135 -30.13 -2.54 -16.43
C LEU A 135 -29.02 -1.86 -15.65
N PHE A 136 -28.61 -2.50 -14.57
CA PHE A 136 -27.52 -2.07 -13.68
C PHE A 136 -26.32 -3.01 -13.83
N LEU A 137 -25.15 -2.46 -14.16
CA LEU A 137 -23.87 -3.15 -14.26
C LEU A 137 -22.90 -2.52 -13.27
N GLU A 138 -22.59 -3.19 -12.16
CA GLU A 138 -21.83 -2.59 -11.05
C GLU A 138 -20.39 -2.23 -11.43
N ARG A 139 -19.70 -3.10 -12.17
CA ARG A 139 -18.29 -2.89 -12.54
C ARG A 139 -17.92 -3.56 -13.88
N PRO A 140 -18.38 -3.01 -15.02
CA PRO A 140 -17.85 -3.36 -16.33
C PRO A 140 -16.48 -2.69 -16.59
N HIS A 141 -15.75 -3.14 -17.62
CA HIS A 141 -14.43 -2.58 -17.95
C HIS A 141 -14.16 -2.60 -19.47
N ILE A 142 -13.99 -1.46 -20.17
CA ILE A 142 -14.09 -0.06 -19.73
C ILE A 142 -15.40 0.55 -20.26
N GLU A 143 -15.64 0.40 -21.55
CA GLU A 143 -16.82 0.94 -22.23
C GLU A 143 -17.85 -0.17 -22.44
N THR A 144 -19.13 0.11 -22.16
CA THR A 144 -20.22 -0.80 -22.53
C THR A 144 -21.17 -0.15 -23.52
N THR A 145 -21.68 -0.92 -24.48
CA THR A 145 -22.81 -0.55 -25.33
C THR A 145 -23.88 -1.63 -25.25
N VAL A 146 -25.13 -1.23 -25.04
CA VAL A 146 -26.24 -2.17 -24.80
C VAL A 146 -27.24 -2.13 -25.95
N TRP A 147 -27.76 -3.30 -26.30
CA TRP A 147 -28.93 -3.49 -27.17
C TRP A 147 -29.97 -4.34 -26.47
N VAL A 148 -31.24 -4.04 -26.72
CA VAL A 148 -32.38 -4.89 -26.39
C VAL A 148 -33.01 -5.33 -27.70
N ASN A 149 -32.96 -6.64 -27.97
CA ASN A 149 -33.23 -7.22 -29.29
C ASN A 149 -32.37 -6.50 -30.35
N SER A 150 -32.99 -5.77 -31.28
CA SER A 150 -32.30 -5.00 -32.32
C SER A 150 -32.09 -3.51 -31.97
N LYS A 151 -32.65 -3.02 -30.87
CA LYS A 151 -32.64 -1.59 -30.51
C LYS A 151 -31.42 -1.26 -29.65
N LYS A 152 -30.57 -0.33 -30.13
CA LYS A 152 -29.44 0.21 -29.36
C LYS A 152 -29.92 1.14 -28.25
N MET A 153 -29.43 0.92 -27.04
CA MET A 153 -29.79 1.69 -25.84
C MET A 153 -28.81 2.81 -25.50
N GLY A 154 -27.58 2.72 -25.99
CA GLY A 154 -26.55 3.74 -25.79
C GLY A 154 -25.21 3.14 -25.37
N MET A 155 -24.25 4.01 -25.09
CA MET A 155 -22.91 3.68 -24.60
C MET A 155 -22.70 4.36 -23.23
N GLN A 156 -22.01 3.68 -22.33
CA GLN A 156 -21.53 4.19 -21.04
C GLN A 156 -20.03 3.94 -20.96
N ASN A 157 -19.31 4.87 -20.32
CA ASN A 157 -17.86 4.82 -20.15
C ASN A 157 -17.48 5.42 -18.80
N SER A 158 -17.22 4.57 -17.82
CA SER A 158 -16.78 4.91 -16.47
C SER A 158 -15.91 3.77 -15.94
N LEU A 159 -14.92 4.13 -15.13
CA LEU A 159 -14.06 3.19 -14.39
C LEU A 159 -14.35 3.20 -12.89
N CYS A 160 -15.07 4.22 -12.41
CA CYS A 160 -15.32 4.47 -11.00
C CYS A 160 -16.74 4.08 -10.55
N VAL A 161 -17.76 4.23 -11.41
CA VAL A 161 -19.17 4.05 -11.04
C VAL A 161 -19.90 3.03 -11.92
N PRO A 162 -21.03 2.47 -11.45
CA PRO A 162 -21.83 1.53 -12.24
C PRO A 162 -22.32 2.11 -13.58
N HIS A 163 -22.43 1.23 -14.59
CA HIS A 163 -23.11 1.58 -15.84
C HIS A 163 -24.60 1.27 -15.76
N VAL A 164 -25.41 2.30 -16.00
CA VAL A 164 -26.88 2.23 -15.84
C VAL A 164 -27.58 2.58 -17.16
N TYR A 165 -28.53 1.73 -17.58
CA TYR A 165 -29.30 1.90 -18.81
C TYR A 165 -30.81 1.84 -18.55
N ASP A 166 -31.55 2.83 -19.04
CA ASP A 166 -33.01 2.79 -19.02
C ASP A 166 -33.54 1.95 -20.19
N LEU A 167 -34.10 0.78 -19.88
CA LEU A 167 -34.62 -0.16 -20.86
C LEU A 167 -36.12 0.01 -21.12
N THR A 168 -36.80 0.91 -20.40
CA THR A 168 -38.27 1.02 -20.35
C THR A 168 -38.90 1.10 -21.73
N SER A 169 -38.31 1.86 -22.65
CA SER A 169 -38.82 2.06 -24.02
C SER A 169 -38.53 0.90 -25.00
N ALA A 170 -37.79 -0.12 -24.56
CA ALA A 170 -37.30 -1.20 -25.40
C ALA A 170 -37.80 -2.59 -24.97
N VAL A 171 -38.46 -2.68 -23.82
CA VAL A 171 -38.97 -3.94 -23.26
C VAL A 171 -40.48 -3.90 -23.07
N THR A 172 -41.09 -5.07 -22.87
CA THR A 172 -42.50 -5.21 -22.53
C THR A 172 -42.63 -6.19 -21.37
N PRO A 173 -43.21 -5.78 -20.22
CA PRO A 173 -43.49 -6.67 -19.09
C PRO A 173 -44.23 -7.94 -19.52
N GLY A 174 -43.80 -9.08 -18.99
CA GLY A 174 -44.31 -10.41 -19.31
C GLY A 174 -43.78 -11.02 -20.62
N LYS A 175 -42.94 -10.31 -21.39
CA LYS A 175 -42.37 -10.83 -22.65
C LYS A 175 -40.87 -11.09 -22.52
N PRO A 176 -40.34 -12.10 -23.25
CA PRO A 176 -38.91 -12.29 -23.38
C PRO A 176 -38.27 -11.20 -24.24
N CYS A 177 -37.05 -10.82 -23.89
CA CYS A 177 -36.16 -10.04 -24.73
C CYS A 177 -34.73 -10.59 -24.64
N ARG A 178 -33.89 -10.22 -25.61
CA ARG A 178 -32.45 -10.47 -25.57
C ARG A 178 -31.73 -9.19 -25.20
N ILE A 179 -30.96 -9.22 -24.12
CA ILE A 179 -30.02 -8.16 -23.77
C ILE A 179 -28.67 -8.55 -24.37
N THR A 180 -28.11 -7.67 -25.18
CA THR A 180 -26.77 -7.82 -25.76
C THR A 180 -25.89 -6.68 -25.26
N ILE A 181 -24.72 -7.01 -24.72
CA ILE A 181 -23.74 -6.07 -24.20
C ILE A 181 -22.44 -6.24 -25.00
N ARG A 182 -21.97 -5.16 -25.62
CA ARG A 182 -20.62 -5.07 -26.19
C ARG A 182 -19.74 -4.38 -25.16
N ILE A 183 -18.60 -4.98 -24.81
CA ILE A 183 -17.60 -4.42 -23.90
C ILE A 183 -16.29 -4.21 -24.64
N ASP A 184 -15.70 -3.03 -24.46
CA ASP A 184 -14.48 -2.59 -25.13
C ASP A 184 -13.49 -2.03 -24.10
N ASN A 185 -12.37 -2.72 -23.91
CA ASN A 185 -11.33 -2.37 -22.94
C ASN A 185 -10.09 -1.74 -23.61
N ARG A 186 -10.19 -1.32 -24.88
CA ARG A 186 -9.11 -0.58 -25.55
C ARG A 186 -9.01 0.84 -24.99
N ILE A 187 -7.80 1.33 -24.80
CA ILE A 187 -7.54 2.77 -24.60
C ILE A 187 -7.82 3.48 -25.94
N LYS A 188 -8.72 4.47 -25.93
CA LYS A 188 -9.12 5.26 -27.11
C LYS A 188 -8.81 6.75 -26.88
N GLU A 189 -9.69 7.64 -27.34
CA GLU A 189 -9.60 9.09 -27.15
C GLU A 189 -9.58 9.51 -25.67
N ILE A 190 -10.34 8.80 -24.82
CA ILE A 190 -10.23 8.91 -23.37
C ILE A 190 -9.08 7.99 -22.94
N ASN A 191 -7.91 8.59 -22.81
CA ASN A 191 -6.70 7.91 -22.35
C ASN A 191 -6.43 8.32 -20.90
N VAL A 192 -6.61 7.40 -19.96
CA VAL A 192 -6.31 7.60 -18.54
C VAL A 192 -4.83 7.43 -18.20
N GLY A 193 -4.02 6.90 -19.13
CA GLY A 193 -2.62 6.56 -18.94
C GLY A 193 -2.43 5.04 -18.86
N PRO A 194 -1.54 4.43 -19.67
CA PRO A 194 -1.36 2.98 -19.75
C PRO A 194 -0.90 2.32 -18.44
N ASP A 195 -0.26 3.10 -17.57
CA ASP A 195 0.22 2.66 -16.25
C ASP A 195 -0.76 2.96 -15.12
N SER A 196 -1.94 3.54 -15.42
CA SER A 196 -2.96 3.79 -14.40
C SER A 196 -3.42 2.49 -13.77
N HIS A 197 -3.48 2.44 -12.45
CA HIS A 197 -3.90 1.25 -11.72
C HIS A 197 -5.33 0.85 -12.02
N SER A 198 -6.13 1.77 -12.59
CA SER A 198 -7.46 1.48 -13.11
C SER A 198 -7.47 0.47 -14.27
N ILE A 199 -6.38 0.29 -15.04
CA ILE A 199 -6.36 -0.52 -16.28
C ILE A 199 -5.04 -1.25 -16.58
N THR A 200 -4.01 -1.17 -15.73
CA THR A 200 -2.65 -1.64 -16.09
C THR A 200 -2.34 -3.07 -15.66
N ASP A 201 -1.63 -3.84 -16.49
CA ASP A 201 -1.15 -5.21 -16.20
C ASP A 201 -0.16 -5.30 -15.04
N GLN A 202 0.36 -4.16 -14.60
CA GLN A 202 1.20 -4.09 -13.41
C GLN A 202 0.40 -4.34 -12.12
N THR A 203 -0.94 -4.18 -12.14
CA THR A 203 -1.80 -4.37 -10.97
C THR A 203 -3.02 -5.24 -11.29
N GLN A 204 -4.18 -4.65 -11.58
CA GLN A 204 -5.42 -5.38 -11.91
C GLN A 204 -5.47 -5.88 -13.36
N GLY A 205 -4.64 -5.35 -14.25
CA GLY A 205 -4.71 -5.66 -15.68
C GLY A 205 -5.82 -4.96 -16.42
N ASN A 206 -5.73 -5.01 -17.75
CA ASN A 206 -6.74 -4.45 -18.64
C ASN A 206 -7.77 -5.53 -19.00
N TRP A 207 -8.52 -6.01 -18.01
CA TRP A 207 -9.45 -7.12 -18.22
C TRP A 207 -10.71 -6.69 -18.98
N ASN A 208 -11.44 -7.65 -19.56
CA ASN A 208 -12.75 -7.43 -20.17
C ASN A 208 -13.78 -8.30 -19.43
N GLY A 209 -14.98 -7.78 -19.18
CA GLY A 209 -16.03 -8.48 -18.44
C GLY A 209 -16.85 -7.54 -17.57
N ILE A 210 -17.60 -8.14 -16.65
CA ILE A 210 -18.41 -7.43 -15.64
C ILE A 210 -18.22 -8.18 -14.33
N VAL A 211 -17.47 -7.59 -13.39
CA VAL A 211 -17.00 -8.30 -12.18
C VAL A 211 -17.92 -8.14 -10.97
N GLY A 212 -18.84 -7.17 -11.03
CA GLY A 212 -19.84 -6.94 -9.98
C GLY A 212 -21.26 -7.32 -10.40
N LYS A 213 -22.25 -6.94 -9.59
CA LYS A 213 -23.68 -7.22 -9.81
C LYS A 213 -24.13 -6.85 -11.22
N ILE A 214 -25.00 -7.70 -11.75
CA ILE A 214 -25.66 -7.53 -13.04
C ILE A 214 -27.14 -7.73 -12.78
N GLU A 215 -27.94 -6.68 -12.85
CA GLU A 215 -29.33 -6.72 -12.40
C GLU A 215 -30.27 -6.02 -13.37
N LEU A 216 -31.47 -6.58 -13.51
CA LEU A 216 -32.61 -5.77 -13.90
C LEU A 216 -33.27 -5.22 -12.65
N GLN A 217 -33.52 -3.92 -12.64
CA GLN A 217 -34.14 -3.21 -11.54
C GLN A 217 -35.38 -2.47 -12.05
N THR A 218 -36.34 -2.25 -11.16
CA THR A 218 -37.51 -1.45 -11.45
C THR A 218 -37.76 -0.38 -10.40
N THR A 219 -38.25 0.77 -10.85
CA THR A 219 -38.66 1.89 -10.01
C THR A 219 -39.99 2.43 -10.50
N PRO A 220 -40.77 3.14 -9.66
CA PRO A 220 -41.90 3.92 -10.14
C PRO A 220 -41.47 4.98 -11.19
N LYS A 221 -42.44 5.54 -11.91
CA LYS A 221 -42.20 6.60 -12.91
C LYS A 221 -41.92 7.98 -12.29
N VAL A 222 -42.34 8.15 -11.05
CA VAL A 222 -41.99 9.27 -10.19
C VAL A 222 -41.03 8.72 -9.15
N TYR A 223 -39.76 9.07 -9.23
CA TYR A 223 -38.71 8.42 -8.46
C TYR A 223 -37.62 9.41 -8.01
N PHE A 224 -36.90 9.05 -6.97
CA PHE A 224 -35.67 9.69 -6.54
C PHE A 224 -34.54 9.33 -7.52
N ASP A 225 -34.09 10.30 -8.31
CA ASP A 225 -32.87 10.17 -9.12
C ASP A 225 -31.61 10.26 -8.23
N ASP A 226 -31.69 11.02 -7.15
CA ASP A 226 -30.57 11.29 -6.25
C ASP A 226 -31.05 11.64 -4.83
N ILE A 227 -30.28 11.22 -3.83
CA ILE A 227 -30.47 11.56 -2.40
C ILE A 227 -29.08 11.78 -1.79
N GLN A 228 -28.77 13.00 -1.40
CA GLN A 228 -27.51 13.40 -0.79
C GLN A 228 -27.75 13.92 0.63
N VAL A 229 -27.01 13.41 1.60
CA VAL A 229 -27.12 13.76 3.02
C VAL A 229 -25.90 14.58 3.43
N TYR A 230 -26.13 15.74 4.03
CA TYR A 230 -25.11 16.66 4.52
C TYR A 230 -25.24 16.80 6.04
N PRO A 231 -24.42 16.09 6.82
CA PRO A 231 -24.39 16.24 8.27
C PRO A 231 -24.00 17.66 8.70
N ASP A 232 -24.70 18.18 9.70
CA ASP A 232 -24.40 19.45 10.36
C ASP A 232 -24.43 19.24 11.88
N LEU A 233 -23.25 18.93 12.42
CA LEU A 233 -23.07 18.64 13.84
C LEU A 233 -23.37 19.86 14.70
N SER A 234 -23.04 21.06 14.23
CA SER A 234 -23.19 22.31 14.98
C SER A 234 -24.66 22.64 15.23
N ASN A 235 -25.51 22.43 14.23
CA ASN A 235 -26.95 22.66 14.32
C ASN A 235 -27.74 21.38 14.61
N ARG A 236 -27.06 20.26 14.86
CA ARG A 236 -27.66 18.98 15.28
C ARG A 236 -28.71 18.47 14.28
N LYS A 237 -28.41 18.60 13.00
CA LYS A 237 -29.31 18.23 11.89
C LYS A 237 -28.53 17.58 10.76
N ALA A 238 -29.24 16.92 9.86
CA ALA A 238 -28.73 16.52 8.56
C ALA A 238 -29.60 17.15 7.48
N LEU A 239 -28.99 17.86 6.53
CA LEU A 239 -29.69 18.42 5.39
C LEU A 239 -29.76 17.36 4.29
N VAL A 240 -30.96 17.02 3.85
CA VAL A 240 -31.20 16.00 2.83
C VAL A 240 -31.62 16.70 1.53
N ARG A 241 -30.74 16.65 0.53
CA ARG A 241 -31.00 17.15 -0.82
C ARG A 241 -31.39 16.00 -1.71
N MET A 242 -32.51 16.13 -2.40
CA MET A 242 -33.07 15.10 -3.25
C MET A 242 -33.36 15.67 -4.63
N ASN A 243 -33.17 14.84 -5.66
CA ASN A 243 -33.71 15.11 -6.98
C ASN A 243 -34.79 14.08 -7.30
N VAL A 244 -36.02 14.55 -7.51
CA VAL A 244 -37.14 13.71 -7.93
C VAL A 244 -37.36 13.90 -9.42
N LYS A 245 -37.32 12.80 -10.18
CA LYS A 245 -37.65 12.80 -11.60
C LYS A 245 -39.07 12.31 -11.85
N SER A 246 -39.75 12.96 -12.78
CA SER A 246 -41.08 12.57 -13.23
C SER A 246 -41.27 12.89 -14.71
N SER A 247 -42.06 12.09 -15.43
CA SER A 247 -42.44 12.36 -16.82
C SER A 247 -43.62 13.33 -16.95
N SER A 248 -44.31 13.65 -15.86
CA SER A 248 -45.53 14.47 -15.86
C SER A 248 -45.69 15.24 -14.56
N ALA A 249 -46.50 16.31 -14.60
CA ALA A 249 -46.84 17.05 -13.39
C ALA A 249 -47.67 16.18 -12.43
N ALA A 250 -47.37 16.26 -11.13
CA ALA A 250 -48.07 15.53 -10.08
C ALA A 250 -47.95 16.27 -8.74
N LYS A 251 -48.68 15.80 -7.72
CA LYS A 251 -48.45 16.20 -6.32
C LYS A 251 -47.63 15.12 -5.65
N GLY A 252 -46.52 15.51 -5.03
CA GLY A 252 -45.63 14.63 -4.27
C GLY A 252 -45.68 14.93 -2.78
N GLU A 253 -45.43 13.91 -1.98
CA GLU A 253 -45.11 14.01 -0.56
C GLU A 253 -43.87 13.16 -0.27
N ILE A 254 -42.89 13.74 0.43
CA ILE A 254 -41.71 13.01 0.91
C ILE A 254 -41.80 12.88 2.43
N THR A 255 -41.59 11.67 2.93
CA THR A 255 -41.32 11.40 4.36
C THR A 255 -39.87 10.96 4.52
N LEU A 256 -39.11 11.61 5.42
CA LEU A 256 -37.76 11.21 5.80
C LEU A 256 -37.75 10.68 7.23
N SER A 257 -36.96 9.64 7.50
CA SER A 257 -36.67 9.13 8.85
C SER A 257 -35.29 8.49 8.87
N ALA A 258 -34.61 8.43 10.01
CA ALA A 258 -33.32 7.74 10.13
C ALA A 258 -33.18 6.99 11.45
N GLU A 259 -32.37 5.94 11.44
CA GLU A 259 -32.09 5.12 12.61
C GLU A 259 -30.66 4.59 12.58
N SER A 260 -29.98 4.58 13.73
CA SER A 260 -28.64 4.01 13.87
C SER A 260 -28.70 2.47 13.78
N PHE A 261 -27.71 1.82 13.15
CA PHE A 261 -27.80 0.38 12.88
C PHE A 261 -26.57 -0.48 13.22
N ASN A 262 -25.39 0.10 13.46
CA ASN A 262 -24.14 -0.63 13.67
C ASN A 262 -23.46 -0.32 15.02
N THR A 263 -24.23 0.14 16.00
CA THR A 263 -23.74 0.58 17.31
C THR A 263 -24.68 0.09 18.40
N ASP A 264 -24.14 -0.12 19.61
CA ASP A 264 -24.90 -0.61 20.76
C ASP A 264 -25.94 0.42 21.25
N THR A 265 -25.71 1.71 20.98
CA THR A 265 -26.67 2.76 21.32
C THR A 265 -27.67 2.96 20.18
N ARG A 266 -28.96 2.71 20.44
CA ARG A 266 -30.01 2.94 19.45
C ARG A 266 -30.47 4.39 19.47
N HIS A 267 -30.27 5.10 18.37
CA HIS A 267 -30.79 6.44 18.14
C HIS A 267 -31.74 6.44 16.94
N LYS A 268 -32.98 6.92 17.14
CA LYS A 268 -34.02 6.96 16.11
C LYS A 268 -34.53 8.38 15.96
N VAL A 269 -34.49 8.89 14.74
CA VAL A 269 -34.95 10.23 14.38
C VAL A 269 -36.43 10.19 14.03
N ALA A 270 -37.19 11.14 14.56
CA ALA A 270 -38.62 11.28 14.26
C ALA A 270 -38.84 11.58 12.76
N PRO A 271 -39.88 10.99 12.13
CA PRO A 271 -40.16 11.27 10.73
C PRO A 271 -40.52 12.73 10.48
N VAL A 272 -40.02 13.30 9.37
CA VAL A 272 -40.40 14.62 8.86
C VAL A 272 -41.04 14.50 7.49
N GLN A 273 -41.99 15.37 7.17
CA GLN A 273 -42.80 15.28 5.94
C GLN A 273 -42.86 16.63 5.21
N GLN A 274 -42.84 16.58 3.88
CA GLN A 274 -43.03 17.76 3.04
C GLN A 274 -43.80 17.42 1.77
N THR A 275 -44.85 18.19 1.50
CA THR A 275 -45.56 18.13 0.22
C THR A 275 -45.00 19.16 -0.76
N PHE A 276 -44.95 18.81 -2.04
CA PHE A 276 -44.48 19.70 -3.09
C PHE A 276 -45.15 19.40 -4.44
N ARG A 277 -45.08 20.36 -5.37
CA ARG A 277 -45.55 20.17 -6.74
C ARG A 277 -44.42 19.60 -7.58
N ILE A 278 -44.70 18.46 -8.21
CA ILE A 278 -43.78 17.81 -9.15
C ILE A 278 -44.07 18.35 -10.56
N GLN A 279 -43.03 18.78 -11.25
CA GLN A 279 -43.00 19.12 -12.66
C GLN A 279 -42.40 17.97 -13.48
N SER A 280 -42.59 18.01 -14.80
CA SER A 280 -41.88 17.09 -15.70
C SER A 280 -40.38 17.41 -15.70
N GLY A 281 -39.54 16.39 -15.67
CA GLY A 281 -38.09 16.52 -15.55
C GLY A 281 -37.60 16.46 -14.10
N ASP A 282 -36.56 17.24 -13.79
CA ASP A 282 -35.90 17.30 -12.50
C ASP A 282 -36.64 18.20 -11.50
N ASN A 283 -36.77 17.72 -10.26
CA ASN A 283 -37.40 18.43 -9.16
C ASN A 283 -36.51 18.36 -7.93
N ARG A 284 -35.79 19.45 -7.66
CA ARG A 284 -34.91 19.54 -6.51
C ARG A 284 -35.72 19.85 -5.25
N VAL A 285 -35.57 19.02 -4.23
CA VAL A 285 -36.21 19.18 -2.92
C VAL A 285 -35.13 19.13 -1.85
N GLU A 286 -35.23 20.02 -0.87
CA GLU A 286 -34.35 20.06 0.29
C GLU A 286 -35.20 19.97 1.55
N MET A 287 -34.79 19.12 2.49
CA MET A 287 -35.47 18.89 3.76
C MET A 287 -34.46 18.77 4.88
N GLU A 288 -34.80 19.28 6.06
CA GLU A 288 -33.98 19.10 7.26
C GLU A 288 -34.45 17.87 8.05
N LEU A 289 -33.51 17.01 8.40
CA LEU A 289 -33.71 15.91 9.33
C LEU A 289 -33.15 16.32 10.71
N PRO A 290 -33.99 16.61 11.72
CA PRO A 290 -33.54 17.07 13.03
C PRO A 290 -32.97 15.91 13.83
N MET A 291 -31.64 15.80 13.89
CA MET A 291 -30.96 14.70 14.56
C MET A 291 -31.05 14.78 16.09
N GLY A 292 -31.44 15.93 16.65
CA GLY A 292 -31.61 16.09 18.11
C GLY A 292 -30.27 16.17 18.84
N LYS A 293 -30.29 16.24 20.18
CA LYS A 293 -29.07 16.42 20.99
C LYS A 293 -28.27 15.12 21.22
N ASP A 294 -28.91 13.98 21.04
CA ASP A 294 -28.38 12.65 21.40
C ASP A 294 -27.87 11.89 20.16
N PHE A 295 -27.58 12.59 19.06
CA PHE A 295 -27.05 11.95 17.86
C PHE A 295 -25.65 11.37 18.13
N LEU A 296 -25.43 10.18 17.62
CA LEU A 296 -24.14 9.50 17.59
C LEU A 296 -23.28 9.99 16.42
N THR A 297 -22.00 10.22 16.64
CA THR A 297 -21.04 10.66 15.62
C THR A 297 -20.34 9.49 14.94
N TRP A 298 -19.84 9.71 13.72
CA TRP A 298 -18.94 8.80 13.02
C TRP A 298 -17.49 9.32 13.04
N ASP A 299 -16.53 8.51 13.46
CA ASP A 299 -15.07 8.69 13.32
C ASP A 299 -14.32 7.35 13.50
N GLU A 300 -12.97 7.38 13.48
CA GLU A 300 -12.14 6.17 13.63
C GLU A 300 -12.25 5.46 15.00
N PHE A 301 -12.82 6.11 16.02
CA PHE A 301 -13.00 5.51 17.34
C PHE A 301 -14.47 5.15 17.60
N ASN A 302 -15.41 5.89 16.99
CA ASN A 302 -16.84 5.70 17.11
C ASN A 302 -17.45 5.68 15.70
N PRO A 303 -17.48 4.55 14.98
CA PRO A 303 -17.97 4.49 13.61
C PRO A 303 -19.50 4.37 13.52
N ALA A 304 -20.27 5.18 14.26
CA ALA A 304 -21.73 5.08 14.28
C ALA A 304 -22.38 5.56 12.97
N LEU A 305 -23.21 4.71 12.36
CA LEU A 305 -23.89 4.96 11.08
C LEU A 305 -25.41 4.97 11.24
N TYR A 306 -26.06 5.74 10.37
CA TYR A 306 -27.50 5.84 10.24
C TYR A 306 -27.97 5.32 8.89
N LYS A 307 -29.18 4.76 8.89
CA LYS A 307 -29.93 4.43 7.67
C LYS A 307 -31.06 5.43 7.50
N LEU A 308 -30.91 6.38 6.58
CA LEU A 308 -31.99 7.27 6.15
C LEU A 308 -32.96 6.48 5.27
N THR A 309 -34.24 6.49 5.63
CA THR A 309 -35.34 6.00 4.79
C THR A 309 -36.11 7.21 4.24
N ALA A 310 -36.08 7.39 2.92
CA ALA A 310 -36.89 8.37 2.20
C ALA A 310 -38.05 7.67 1.49
N THR A 311 -39.27 8.13 1.73
CA THR A 311 -40.49 7.60 1.09
C THR A 311 -41.14 8.71 0.29
N LEU A 312 -41.24 8.55 -1.03
CA LEU A 312 -41.94 9.45 -1.94
C LEU A 312 -43.31 8.86 -2.27
N SER A 313 -44.36 9.62 -2.06
CA SER A 313 -45.74 9.26 -2.42
C SER A 313 -46.27 10.22 -3.48
N SER A 314 -46.82 9.68 -4.57
CA SER A 314 -47.43 10.45 -5.66
C SER A 314 -48.65 9.71 -6.20
N GLY A 315 -49.84 10.16 -5.80
CA GLY A 315 -51.10 9.48 -6.12
C GLY A 315 -51.15 8.06 -5.55
N LYS A 316 -51.19 7.05 -6.43
CA LYS A 316 -51.16 5.62 -6.04
C LYS A 316 -49.75 5.00 -6.07
N GLN A 317 -48.75 5.73 -6.56
CA GLN A 317 -47.37 5.26 -6.62
C GLN A 317 -46.61 5.69 -5.36
N SER A 318 -45.77 4.81 -4.84
CA SER A 318 -44.83 5.14 -3.79
C SER A 318 -43.47 4.51 -4.09
N GLU A 319 -42.39 5.26 -3.83
CA GLU A 319 -41.03 4.76 -3.85
C GLU A 319 -40.42 4.90 -2.46
N ARG A 320 -39.74 3.85 -1.99
CA ARG A 320 -38.96 3.88 -0.76
C ARG A 320 -37.50 3.62 -1.10
N LYS A 321 -36.62 4.57 -0.74
CA LYS A 321 -35.16 4.40 -0.85
C LYS A 321 -34.50 4.48 0.51
N GLN A 322 -33.42 3.72 0.67
CA GLN A 322 -32.56 3.79 1.84
C GLN A 322 -31.17 4.21 1.43
N VAL A 323 -30.60 5.20 2.13
CA VAL A 323 -29.20 5.59 2.01
C VAL A 323 -28.56 5.55 3.39
N GLN A 324 -27.30 5.13 3.47
CA GLN A 324 -26.55 5.19 4.71
C GLN A 324 -25.74 6.49 4.78
N PHE A 325 -25.51 6.98 6.00
CA PHE A 325 -24.62 8.10 6.25
C PHE A 325 -24.10 8.07 7.70
N GLY A 326 -22.98 8.75 7.95
CA GLY A 326 -22.47 9.01 9.29
C GLY A 326 -22.60 10.48 9.66
N MET A 327 -22.97 10.78 10.91
CA MET A 327 -22.92 12.15 11.43
C MET A 327 -21.46 12.50 11.73
N ARG A 328 -20.77 13.14 10.78
CA ARG A 328 -19.40 13.60 10.98
C ARG A 328 -19.14 14.97 10.38
N ASP A 329 -18.05 15.57 10.81
CA ASP A 329 -17.44 16.72 10.18
C ASP A 329 -15.95 16.42 9.92
N PHE A 330 -15.45 16.70 8.71
CA PHE A 330 -14.05 16.52 8.32
C PHE A 330 -13.51 17.84 7.76
N LYS A 331 -12.72 18.54 8.57
CA LYS A 331 -12.28 19.91 8.31
C LYS A 331 -10.77 20.07 8.33
N ILE A 332 -10.33 21.20 7.82
CA ILE A 332 -8.94 21.66 7.88
C ILE A 332 -8.91 22.96 8.69
N GLU A 333 -8.04 23.00 9.69
CA GLU A 333 -7.72 24.23 10.42
C GLU A 333 -6.20 24.38 10.48
N GLY A 334 -5.69 25.44 9.84
CA GLY A 334 -4.25 25.65 9.66
C GLY A 334 -3.61 24.48 8.89
N LYS A 335 -2.63 23.83 9.51
CA LYS A 335 -1.88 22.71 8.93
C LYS A 335 -2.38 21.32 9.36
N TRP A 336 -3.58 21.22 9.96
CA TRP A 336 -4.10 19.96 10.49
C TRP A 336 -5.50 19.62 9.99
N PHE A 337 -5.81 18.33 9.98
CA PHE A 337 -7.17 17.82 9.81
C PHE A 337 -7.87 17.75 11.16
N TYR A 338 -9.19 17.92 11.15
CA TYR A 338 -10.06 17.80 12.32
C TYR A 338 -11.26 16.93 11.98
N VAL A 339 -11.53 15.93 12.82
CA VAL A 339 -12.72 15.08 12.71
C VAL A 339 -13.58 15.33 13.94
N ASN A 340 -14.81 15.80 13.75
CA ASN A 340 -15.73 16.17 14.84
C ASN A 340 -15.09 17.15 15.84
N GLY A 341 -14.29 18.12 15.35
CA GLY A 341 -13.56 19.09 16.18
C GLY A 341 -12.29 18.56 16.84
N ARG A 342 -11.91 17.29 16.64
CA ARG A 342 -10.69 16.70 17.20
C ARG A 342 -9.55 16.70 16.17
N LYS A 343 -8.42 17.30 16.55
CA LYS A 343 -7.19 17.30 15.73
C LYS A 343 -6.79 15.85 15.40
N THR A 344 -6.61 15.57 14.12
CA THR A 344 -6.41 14.21 13.59
C THR A 344 -5.20 14.19 12.68
N MET A 345 -4.36 13.17 12.88
CA MET A 345 -3.25 12.84 11.98
C MET A 345 -3.64 11.64 11.11
N LEU A 346 -3.36 11.72 9.81
CA LEU A 346 -3.55 10.60 8.90
C LEU A 346 -2.38 9.62 9.02
N ARG A 347 -2.67 8.41 9.49
CA ARG A 347 -1.74 7.27 9.53
C ARG A 347 -2.15 6.35 8.39
N GLY A 348 -1.59 6.61 7.21
CA GLY A 348 -2.12 6.08 5.96
C GLY A 348 -1.28 4.99 5.31
N THR A 349 -1.93 4.20 4.45
CA THR A 349 -1.28 3.37 3.43
C THR A 349 -1.92 3.63 2.06
N VAL A 350 -1.30 3.11 1.01
CA VAL A 350 -1.78 3.20 -0.37
C VAL A 350 -2.21 1.81 -0.83
N GLU A 351 -3.33 1.73 -1.52
CA GLU A 351 -3.75 0.53 -2.23
C GLU A 351 -3.64 0.78 -3.75
N ASN A 352 -3.07 -0.18 -4.49
CA ASN A 352 -2.73 -0.07 -5.91
C ASN A 352 -3.53 -1.02 -6.84
N CYS A 353 -4.60 -1.64 -6.32
CA CYS A 353 -5.40 -2.70 -6.91
C CYS A 353 -4.64 -4.04 -7.05
N ASP A 354 -3.92 -4.43 -6.00
CA ASP A 354 -3.07 -5.63 -5.96
C ASP A 354 -3.86 -6.87 -5.46
N PHE A 355 -4.75 -7.41 -6.30
CA PHE A 355 -5.57 -8.58 -5.93
C PHE A 355 -5.30 -9.77 -6.86
N PRO A 356 -4.23 -10.56 -6.62
CA PRO A 356 -3.75 -11.54 -7.59
C PRO A 356 -4.71 -12.72 -7.83
N LEU A 357 -5.60 -13.03 -6.88
CA LEU A 357 -6.54 -14.14 -7.03
C LEU A 357 -7.62 -13.83 -8.08
N THR A 358 -8.16 -12.62 -8.06
CA THR A 358 -9.22 -12.17 -8.95
C THR A 358 -8.69 -11.43 -10.17
N GLY A 359 -7.54 -10.77 -10.03
CA GLY A 359 -7.05 -9.77 -10.98
C GLY A 359 -7.89 -8.49 -10.96
N TYR A 360 -8.62 -8.19 -9.88
CA TYR A 360 -9.39 -6.96 -9.72
C TYR A 360 -9.81 -6.78 -8.25
N ALA A 361 -10.13 -5.54 -7.86
CA ALA A 361 -10.62 -5.20 -6.52
C ALA A 361 -11.83 -6.06 -6.08
N PRO A 362 -11.86 -6.62 -4.85
CA PRO A 362 -12.96 -7.42 -4.35
C PRO A 362 -14.30 -6.66 -4.41
N MET A 363 -15.36 -7.35 -4.84
CA MET A 363 -16.70 -6.76 -4.97
C MET A 363 -17.60 -6.98 -3.74
N ASP A 364 -17.05 -7.57 -2.68
CA ASP A 364 -17.77 -7.88 -1.44
C ASP A 364 -17.21 -7.10 -0.23
N VAL A 365 -18.10 -6.81 0.73
CA VAL A 365 -17.77 -6.00 1.92
C VAL A 365 -16.79 -6.74 2.85
N ALA A 366 -16.91 -8.07 2.96
CA ALA A 366 -16.12 -8.84 3.92
C ALA A 366 -14.62 -8.85 3.59
N SER A 367 -14.29 -8.94 2.30
CA SER A 367 -12.91 -8.84 1.82
C SER A 367 -12.26 -7.50 2.17
N TRP A 368 -12.98 -6.39 1.97
CA TRP A 368 -12.49 -5.06 2.33
C TRP A 368 -12.46 -4.82 3.83
N GLU A 369 -13.44 -5.34 4.57
CA GLU A 369 -13.47 -5.25 6.03
C GLU A 369 -12.24 -5.95 6.63
N ARG A 370 -11.87 -7.14 6.11
CA ARG A 370 -10.62 -7.82 6.48
C ARG A 370 -9.41 -6.90 6.27
N VAL A 371 -9.27 -6.32 5.07
CA VAL A 371 -8.14 -5.42 4.73
C VAL A 371 -8.07 -4.23 5.69
N PHE A 372 -9.17 -3.51 5.90
CA PHE A 372 -9.18 -2.35 6.78
C PHE A 372 -8.93 -2.73 8.25
N ARG A 373 -9.44 -3.88 8.72
CA ARG A 373 -9.16 -4.37 10.08
C ARG A 373 -7.69 -4.74 10.28
N ILE A 374 -7.03 -5.31 9.28
CA ILE A 374 -5.57 -5.53 9.30
C ILE A 374 -4.84 -4.17 9.35
N CYS A 375 -5.20 -3.21 8.50
CA CYS A 375 -4.60 -1.88 8.57
C CYS A 375 -4.80 -1.23 9.96
N ARG A 376 -5.99 -1.39 10.58
CA ARG A 376 -6.25 -0.93 11.96
C ARG A 376 -5.38 -1.65 12.99
N SER A 377 -5.14 -2.96 12.85
CA SER A 377 -4.27 -3.71 13.75
C SER A 377 -2.81 -3.26 13.64
N TYR A 378 -2.41 -2.64 12.53
CA TYR A 378 -1.11 -1.95 12.36
C TYR A 378 -1.16 -0.46 12.73
N GLY A 379 -2.25 0.02 13.34
CA GLY A 379 -2.39 1.41 13.83
C GLY A 379 -2.74 2.46 12.78
N LEU A 380 -3.02 2.04 11.55
CA LEU A 380 -3.43 2.93 10.45
C LEU A 380 -4.90 3.36 10.59
N ASN A 381 -5.27 4.48 10.00
CA ASN A 381 -6.65 5.00 9.95
C ASN A 381 -7.05 5.56 8.57
N HIS A 382 -6.16 5.51 7.59
CA HIS A 382 -6.35 6.15 6.28
C HIS A 382 -5.87 5.25 5.12
N MET A 383 -6.60 5.26 3.99
CA MET A 383 -6.19 4.60 2.75
C MET A 383 -6.39 5.55 1.56
N ARG A 384 -5.34 5.71 0.76
CA ARG A 384 -5.41 6.31 -0.57
C ARG A 384 -5.51 5.20 -1.62
N PHE A 385 -6.36 5.40 -2.62
CA PHE A 385 -6.44 4.52 -3.79
C PHE A 385 -5.72 5.17 -4.96
N HIS A 386 -4.57 4.62 -5.35
CA HIS A 386 -3.70 5.22 -6.34
C HIS A 386 -4.30 5.10 -7.74
N SER A 387 -4.66 6.23 -8.37
CA SER A 387 -5.21 6.32 -9.73
C SER A 387 -6.42 5.40 -10.02
N PHE A 388 -7.24 5.10 -9.01
CA PHE A 388 -8.53 4.42 -9.16
C PHE A 388 -9.49 4.70 -7.99
N CYS A 389 -10.78 4.40 -8.21
CA CYS A 389 -11.81 4.38 -7.17
C CYS A 389 -12.20 2.93 -6.83
N PRO A 390 -12.23 2.54 -5.54
CA PRO A 390 -12.62 1.19 -5.15
C PRO A 390 -14.13 0.96 -5.38
N PRO A 391 -14.62 -0.29 -5.34
CA PRO A 391 -16.05 -0.56 -5.43
C PRO A 391 -16.81 -0.10 -4.17
N GLU A 392 -18.13 0.05 -4.26
CA GLU A 392 -19.01 0.45 -3.14
C GLU A 392 -18.77 -0.39 -1.88
N ALA A 393 -18.47 -1.68 -2.06
CA ALA A 393 -18.13 -2.60 -0.98
C ALA A 393 -17.00 -2.08 -0.06
N ALA A 394 -15.99 -1.40 -0.61
CA ALA A 394 -14.91 -0.82 0.16
C ALA A 394 -15.37 0.38 0.99
N PHE A 395 -16.25 1.23 0.45
CA PHE A 395 -16.82 2.35 1.19
C PHE A 395 -17.70 1.86 2.36
N ILE A 396 -18.53 0.84 2.12
CA ILE A 396 -19.31 0.19 3.19
C ILE A 396 -18.39 -0.37 4.28
N ALA A 397 -17.35 -1.11 3.90
CA ALA A 397 -16.41 -1.71 4.85
C ALA A 397 -15.64 -0.64 5.66
N ALA A 398 -15.18 0.43 5.00
CA ALA A 398 -14.48 1.53 5.66
C ALA A 398 -15.40 2.30 6.62
N ASP A 399 -16.67 2.51 6.25
CA ASP A 399 -17.69 3.07 7.14
C ASP A 399 -17.88 2.21 8.39
N LEU A 400 -17.96 0.89 8.25
CA LEU A 400 -18.13 -0.03 9.38
C LEU A 400 -16.90 -0.07 10.31
N VAL A 401 -15.69 0.06 9.74
CA VAL A 401 -14.43 -0.04 10.49
C VAL A 401 -14.01 1.30 11.11
N GLY A 402 -14.48 2.43 10.57
CA GLY A 402 -13.99 3.76 10.95
C GLY A 402 -12.65 4.09 10.26
N PHE A 403 -12.59 3.92 8.95
CA PHE A 403 -11.37 4.14 8.15
C PHE A 403 -11.58 5.28 7.15
N TYR A 404 -10.66 6.23 7.08
CA TYR A 404 -10.77 7.39 6.18
C TYR A 404 -10.23 7.04 4.78
N LEU A 405 -10.96 7.42 3.74
CA LEU A 405 -10.63 7.11 2.35
C LEU A 405 -10.33 8.38 1.56
N GLN A 406 -9.30 8.28 0.73
CA GLN A 406 -9.01 9.17 -0.40
C GLN A 406 -9.06 8.36 -1.70
N PRO A 407 -10.23 8.19 -2.33
CA PRO A 407 -10.29 7.75 -3.72
C PRO A 407 -9.66 8.79 -4.65
N GLU A 408 -9.15 8.31 -5.78
CA GLU A 408 -8.66 9.17 -6.85
C GLU A 408 -9.46 8.95 -8.13
N GLY A 409 -9.48 9.95 -9.00
CA GLY A 409 -9.88 9.74 -10.39
C GLY A 409 -9.01 8.66 -11.04
N PRO A 410 -9.50 7.96 -12.08
CA PRO A 410 -8.93 6.70 -12.54
C PRO A 410 -7.68 6.88 -13.42
N SER A 411 -6.88 7.92 -13.21
CA SER A 411 -5.81 8.34 -14.12
C SER A 411 -4.46 8.58 -13.44
N TRP A 412 -3.43 8.10 -14.12
CA TRP A 412 -2.04 8.45 -13.91
C TRP A 412 -1.45 8.99 -15.23
N PRO A 413 -1.51 10.32 -15.46
CA PRO A 413 -1.15 10.93 -16.74
C PRO A 413 0.35 10.95 -17.08
N ASN A 414 1.22 10.61 -16.14
CA ASN A 414 2.67 10.78 -16.28
C ASN A 414 3.21 10.19 -17.60
N HIS A 415 2.69 9.02 -17.98
CA HIS A 415 3.14 8.23 -19.12
C HIS A 415 2.16 8.20 -20.30
N GLY A 416 1.40 9.27 -20.54
CA GLY A 416 0.54 9.33 -21.72
C GLY A 416 -0.16 10.68 -21.91
N PRO A 417 -1.39 10.84 -21.38
CA PRO A 417 -2.17 12.05 -21.56
C PRO A 417 -1.49 13.28 -20.93
N ARG A 418 -1.90 14.48 -21.34
CA ARG A 418 -1.39 15.76 -20.82
C ARG A 418 -2.57 16.60 -20.33
N LEU A 419 -2.66 16.80 -19.02
CA LEU A 419 -3.76 17.56 -18.42
C LEU A 419 -3.64 19.06 -18.71
N GLY A 420 -4.79 19.73 -18.78
CA GLY A 420 -4.89 21.19 -18.99
C GLY A 420 -4.61 21.64 -20.43
N ASN A 421 -4.59 20.70 -21.37
CA ASN A 421 -4.39 20.95 -22.79
C ASN A 421 -5.68 20.85 -23.61
N GLY A 422 -6.84 20.67 -22.96
CA GLY A 422 -8.13 20.53 -23.64
C GLY A 422 -8.34 19.14 -24.26
N GLN A 423 -7.55 18.15 -23.83
CA GLN A 423 -7.72 16.76 -24.25
C GLN A 423 -9.00 16.18 -23.62
N PRO A 424 -9.63 15.15 -24.23
CA PRO A 424 -10.85 14.53 -23.69
C PRO A 424 -10.75 14.10 -22.23
N ILE A 425 -9.56 13.71 -21.77
CA ILE A 425 -9.28 13.34 -20.38
C ILE A 425 -9.58 14.46 -19.37
N ASP A 426 -9.40 15.73 -19.73
CA ASP A 426 -9.69 16.89 -18.85
C ASP A 426 -11.18 16.94 -18.50
N LYS A 427 -12.03 16.72 -19.50
CA LYS A 427 -13.48 16.65 -19.28
C LYS A 427 -13.86 15.36 -18.57
N TYR A 428 -13.30 14.23 -19.00
CA TYR A 428 -13.59 12.92 -18.43
C TYR A 428 -13.30 12.89 -16.92
N LEU A 429 -12.13 13.35 -16.45
CA LEU A 429 -11.81 13.32 -15.02
C LEU A 429 -12.75 14.18 -14.17
N MET A 430 -13.16 15.34 -14.69
CA MET A 430 -14.17 16.16 -14.02
C MET A 430 -15.52 15.44 -13.96
N ASP A 431 -16.02 14.94 -15.09
CA ASP A 431 -17.30 14.22 -15.16
C ASP A 431 -17.29 12.95 -14.29
N GLU A 432 -16.19 12.21 -14.28
CA GLU A 432 -16.01 10.96 -13.55
C GLU A 432 -16.01 11.20 -12.04
N THR A 433 -15.35 12.27 -11.57
CA THR A 433 -15.36 12.62 -10.14
C THR A 433 -16.70 13.18 -9.69
N ILE A 434 -17.45 13.84 -10.59
CA ILE A 434 -18.86 14.23 -10.36
C ILE A 434 -19.73 12.99 -10.17
N ALA A 435 -19.58 12.00 -11.06
CA ALA A 435 -20.30 10.74 -10.97
C ALA A 435 -19.94 9.96 -9.69
N LEU A 436 -18.65 9.86 -9.36
CA LEU A 436 -18.14 9.24 -8.13
C LEU A 436 -18.77 9.87 -6.89
N THR A 437 -18.80 11.20 -6.81
CA THR A 437 -19.33 11.91 -5.65
C THR A 437 -20.85 11.83 -5.56
N LYS A 438 -21.55 11.75 -6.70
CA LYS A 438 -22.99 11.44 -6.71
C LYS A 438 -23.26 10.05 -6.15
N GLU A 439 -22.49 9.04 -6.59
CA GLU A 439 -22.71 7.65 -6.21
C GLU A 439 -22.30 7.37 -4.75
N TYR A 440 -21.13 7.85 -4.33
CA TYR A 440 -20.52 7.47 -3.07
C TYR A 440 -20.43 8.60 -2.03
N GLY A 441 -20.90 9.81 -2.32
CA GLY A 441 -20.71 10.99 -1.45
C GLY A 441 -21.39 10.91 -0.08
N ASN A 442 -22.31 9.97 0.14
CA ASN A 442 -22.97 9.77 1.44
C ASN A 442 -22.16 8.90 2.41
N TYR A 443 -21.15 8.17 1.92
CA TYR A 443 -20.34 7.29 2.75
C TYR A 443 -19.50 8.10 3.73
N ALA A 444 -19.51 7.69 5.00
CA ALA A 444 -18.85 8.41 6.06
C ALA A 444 -17.31 8.37 5.93
N SER A 445 -16.80 7.32 5.30
CA SER A 445 -15.38 7.09 5.07
C SER A 445 -14.80 7.91 3.91
N TYR A 446 -15.61 8.30 2.93
CA TYR A 446 -15.17 9.15 1.84
C TYR A 446 -14.92 10.56 2.38
N CYS A 447 -13.67 10.90 2.72
CA CYS A 447 -13.31 12.18 3.36
C CYS A 447 -12.51 13.11 2.44
N MET A 448 -11.83 12.53 1.45
CA MET A 448 -10.82 13.21 0.65
C MET A 448 -10.95 12.81 -0.82
N LEU A 449 -10.68 13.73 -1.74
CA LEU A 449 -10.66 13.42 -3.18
C LEU A 449 -9.46 14.08 -3.86
N ALA A 450 -8.85 13.35 -4.80
CA ALA A 450 -7.94 13.89 -5.79
C ALA A 450 -8.36 13.50 -7.22
N CYS A 451 -7.96 14.26 -8.24
CA CYS A 451 -8.32 13.94 -9.62
C CYS A 451 -7.53 12.74 -10.20
N GLY A 452 -6.45 12.33 -9.56
CA GLY A 452 -5.52 11.29 -10.01
C GLY A 452 -4.14 11.41 -9.35
N ASN A 453 -3.18 10.66 -9.90
CA ASN A 453 -1.79 10.64 -9.43
C ASN A 453 -0.84 11.26 -10.47
N GLU A 454 0.17 12.00 -10.02
CA GLU A 454 1.33 12.46 -10.78
C GLU A 454 1.03 12.93 -12.21
N PRO A 455 0.28 14.04 -12.34
CA PRO A 455 -0.12 14.55 -13.64
C PRO A 455 1.05 15.15 -14.42
N SER A 456 0.86 15.28 -15.73
CA SER A 456 1.78 15.95 -16.65
C SER A 456 1.03 16.97 -17.52
N GLY A 457 1.74 17.83 -18.26
CA GLY A 457 1.15 18.88 -19.09
C GLY A 457 0.95 20.21 -18.35
N ARG A 458 -0.05 21.01 -18.75
CA ARG A 458 -0.41 22.28 -18.07
C ARG A 458 -1.38 22.02 -16.92
N TRP A 459 -1.02 21.05 -16.08
CA TRP A 459 -1.93 20.47 -15.10
C TRP A 459 -2.25 21.45 -13.96
N VAL A 460 -1.28 22.22 -13.44
CA VAL A 460 -1.47 23.10 -12.26
C VAL A 460 -2.68 24.03 -12.41
N PRO A 461 -2.82 24.84 -13.48
CA PRO A 461 -4.02 25.67 -13.66
C PRO A 461 -5.33 24.88 -13.78
N TRP A 462 -5.29 23.69 -14.38
CA TRP A 462 -6.47 22.84 -14.54
C TRP A 462 -6.90 22.25 -13.20
N VAL A 463 -5.98 21.67 -12.42
CA VAL A 463 -6.30 21.13 -11.10
C VAL A 463 -6.68 22.22 -10.10
N SER A 464 -6.20 23.46 -10.25
CA SER A 464 -6.67 24.60 -9.44
C SER A 464 -8.17 24.84 -9.63
N LYS A 465 -8.63 24.85 -10.89
CA LYS A 465 -10.06 24.97 -11.20
C LYS A 465 -10.85 23.76 -10.72
N PHE A 466 -10.27 22.57 -10.80
CA PHE A 466 -10.86 21.34 -10.26
C PHE A 466 -11.10 21.45 -8.75
N VAL A 467 -10.08 21.88 -7.99
CA VAL A 467 -10.19 22.04 -6.54
C VAL A 467 -11.20 23.13 -6.17
N ASP A 468 -11.20 24.26 -6.88
CA ASP A 468 -12.15 25.35 -6.63
C ASP A 468 -13.60 24.96 -6.96
N TYR A 469 -13.82 24.15 -8.00
CA TYR A 469 -15.13 23.58 -8.29
C TYR A 469 -15.62 22.75 -7.10
N TRP A 470 -14.81 21.81 -6.63
CA TRP A 470 -15.21 20.91 -5.56
C TRP A 470 -15.46 21.60 -4.22
N LYS A 471 -14.60 22.55 -3.86
CA LYS A 471 -14.80 23.40 -2.68
C LYS A 471 -16.14 24.13 -2.69
N ALA A 472 -16.63 24.51 -3.89
CA ALA A 472 -17.88 25.24 -4.04
C ALA A 472 -19.11 24.32 -4.13
N THR A 473 -18.96 23.07 -4.57
CA THR A 473 -20.09 22.18 -4.87
C THR A 473 -20.43 21.18 -3.79
N ASP A 474 -19.44 20.71 -3.02
CA ASP A 474 -19.66 19.71 -1.97
C ASP A 474 -18.77 19.95 -0.75
N PRO A 475 -19.34 20.45 0.38
CA PRO A 475 -18.57 20.74 1.58
C PRO A 475 -18.31 19.51 2.47
N ARG A 476 -18.72 18.29 2.08
CA ARG A 476 -18.56 17.08 2.90
C ARG A 476 -17.13 16.53 2.94
N HIS A 477 -16.32 16.91 1.96
CA HIS A 477 -14.96 16.38 1.74
C HIS A 477 -13.94 17.51 1.68
N VAL A 478 -12.65 17.17 1.75
CA VAL A 478 -11.56 18.08 1.41
C VAL A 478 -10.83 17.64 0.15
N TYR A 479 -10.34 18.61 -0.61
CA TYR A 479 -9.90 18.39 -1.99
C TYR A 479 -8.43 18.76 -2.19
N THR A 480 -7.74 17.91 -2.94
CA THR A 480 -6.40 18.17 -3.47
C THR A 480 -6.43 17.94 -4.98
N GLY A 481 -5.56 18.63 -5.72
CA GLY A 481 -5.50 18.49 -7.18
C GLY A 481 -5.09 17.07 -7.56
N ALA A 482 -3.90 16.66 -7.14
CA ALA A 482 -3.35 15.33 -7.39
C ALA A 482 -2.36 14.95 -6.30
N SER A 483 -2.17 13.64 -6.11
CA SER A 483 -1.05 13.08 -5.33
C SER A 483 0.23 13.13 -6.17
N VAL A 484 1.35 13.61 -5.63
CA VAL A 484 2.53 13.93 -6.46
C VAL A 484 3.89 13.61 -5.83
N GLY A 485 4.85 13.20 -6.66
CA GLY A 485 6.24 13.03 -6.27
C GLY A 485 7.00 14.33 -5.93
N GLY A 486 8.30 14.18 -5.64
CA GLY A 486 9.15 15.26 -5.13
C GLY A 486 9.43 16.38 -6.15
N SER A 487 9.53 16.04 -7.43
CA SER A 487 9.86 16.96 -8.53
C SER A 487 8.67 17.78 -9.06
N TRP A 488 7.43 17.45 -8.68
CA TRP A 488 6.25 18.16 -9.14
C TRP A 488 6.10 19.53 -8.47
N GLN A 489 5.55 20.48 -9.23
CA GLN A 489 5.24 21.83 -8.78
C GLN A 489 4.19 21.83 -7.65
N TRP A 490 4.30 22.81 -6.76
CA TRP A 490 3.26 23.08 -5.77
C TRP A 490 1.99 23.60 -6.43
N GLN A 491 0.84 23.16 -5.95
CA GLN A 491 -0.48 23.58 -6.40
C GLN A 491 -1.08 24.53 -5.34
N PRO A 492 -1.23 25.84 -5.62
CA PRO A 492 -1.54 26.84 -4.58
C PRO A 492 -2.98 26.81 -4.02
N HIS A 493 -3.94 26.24 -4.73
CA HIS A 493 -5.37 26.17 -4.41
C HIS A 493 -5.77 24.90 -3.66
N ASN A 494 -4.89 23.89 -3.59
CA ASN A 494 -5.07 22.68 -2.78
C ASN A 494 -5.52 23.03 -1.36
N GLN A 495 -6.49 22.30 -0.79
CA GLN A 495 -6.82 22.45 0.63
C GLN A 495 -5.79 21.73 1.51
N TYR A 496 -5.20 20.64 1.01
CA TYR A 496 -4.10 19.88 1.61
C TYR A 496 -3.19 19.35 0.50
N HIS A 497 -1.94 19.03 0.84
CA HIS A 497 -0.99 18.45 -0.10
C HIS A 497 -0.74 16.98 0.19
N VAL A 498 -0.78 16.16 -0.85
CA VAL A 498 -0.20 14.82 -0.86
C VAL A 498 1.04 14.89 -1.72
N LYS A 499 2.22 15.04 -1.10
CA LYS A 499 3.47 15.29 -1.84
C LYS A 499 4.65 14.54 -1.23
N ALA A 500 5.56 14.04 -2.05
CA ALA A 500 6.81 13.45 -1.57
C ALA A 500 7.84 14.55 -1.20
N GLY A 501 8.91 14.16 -0.52
CA GLY A 501 10.08 15.03 -0.22
C GLY A 501 10.36 15.22 1.27
N ALA A 502 9.35 15.08 2.14
CA ALA A 502 9.50 15.06 3.59
C ALA A 502 9.41 13.60 4.11
N ARG A 503 10.14 12.69 3.48
CA ARG A 503 10.20 11.25 3.78
C ARG A 503 11.64 10.74 3.67
N GLY A 504 11.88 9.50 4.12
CA GLY A 504 13.17 8.80 4.00
C GLY A 504 14.17 9.10 5.11
N LEU A 505 15.23 8.29 5.18
CA LEU A 505 16.28 8.36 6.19
C LEU A 505 17.57 8.99 5.61
N ASN A 506 18.28 9.76 6.42
CA ASN A 506 19.56 10.40 6.05
C ASN A 506 20.78 9.48 6.22
N TRP A 507 20.55 8.18 6.45
CA TRP A 507 21.58 7.22 6.82
C TRP A 507 22.64 6.97 5.74
N ALA A 508 22.39 7.33 4.48
CA ALA A 508 23.45 7.31 3.46
C ALA A 508 24.58 8.31 3.74
N GLY A 509 24.27 9.44 4.40
CA GLY A 509 25.21 10.54 4.64
C GLY A 509 25.59 10.76 6.10
N SER A 510 24.84 10.21 7.05
CA SER A 510 25.02 10.44 8.48
C SER A 510 24.71 9.18 9.29
N GLN A 511 25.32 9.04 10.47
CA GLN A 511 25.04 7.92 11.35
C GLN A 511 23.58 7.93 11.83
N PRO A 512 22.99 6.77 12.16
CA PRO A 512 21.65 6.70 12.72
C PRO A 512 21.49 7.48 14.02
N GLU A 513 20.38 8.20 14.13
CA GLU A 513 19.99 9.06 15.24
C GLU A 513 18.46 9.24 15.23
N SER A 514 17.89 9.85 16.27
CA SER A 514 16.45 10.17 16.36
C SER A 514 16.16 11.64 16.75
N MET A 515 17.14 12.52 16.61
CA MET A 515 17.03 13.97 16.79
C MET A 515 16.38 14.67 15.60
N SER A 516 16.66 14.25 14.37
CA SER A 516 16.23 14.98 13.17
C SER A 516 14.72 14.86 12.89
N ASP A 517 14.19 15.83 12.15
CA ASP A 517 12.79 15.89 11.71
C ASP A 517 12.71 16.28 10.21
N TYR A 518 11.50 16.51 9.68
CA TYR A 518 11.29 16.99 8.29
C TYR A 518 10.79 18.44 8.20
N ARG A 519 10.85 19.21 9.28
CA ARG A 519 10.26 20.56 9.36
C ARG A 519 10.71 21.48 8.23
N ALA A 520 12.02 21.50 7.98
CA ALA A 520 12.63 22.28 6.90
C ALA A 520 12.13 21.93 5.49
N LYS A 521 11.45 20.80 5.29
CA LYS A 521 10.87 20.37 4.01
C LYS A 521 9.41 20.80 3.83
N ILE A 522 8.71 21.15 4.91
CA ILE A 522 7.27 21.43 4.88
C ILE A 522 6.89 22.84 5.36
N ASP A 523 7.83 23.59 5.94
CA ASP A 523 7.57 24.97 6.40
C ASP A 523 7.20 25.96 5.30
N SER A 524 7.42 25.59 4.03
CA SER A 524 7.04 26.41 2.88
C SER A 524 5.54 26.39 2.55
N VAL A 525 4.75 25.50 3.15
CA VAL A 525 3.31 25.40 2.89
C VAL A 525 2.48 25.69 4.15
N LYS A 526 1.30 26.30 3.95
CA LYS A 526 0.37 26.65 5.03
C LYS A 526 -0.75 25.63 5.21
N GLN A 527 -0.93 24.78 4.22
CA GLN A 527 -1.91 23.70 4.20
C GLN A 527 -1.39 22.46 4.94
N PRO A 528 -2.27 21.55 5.37
CA PRO A 528 -1.86 20.24 5.85
C PRO A 528 -0.98 19.52 4.84
N TYR A 529 0.13 18.97 5.32
CA TYR A 529 1.06 18.17 4.53
C TYR A 529 0.89 16.70 4.85
N VAL A 530 0.56 15.92 3.82
CA VAL A 530 0.53 14.47 3.85
C VAL A 530 1.65 13.95 2.96
N SER A 531 2.53 13.14 3.54
CA SER A 531 3.62 12.53 2.79
C SER A 531 3.10 11.53 1.77
N HIS A 532 3.48 11.71 0.52
CA HIS A 532 3.21 10.76 -0.55
C HIS A 532 4.20 9.59 -0.47
N GLU A 533 3.66 8.37 -0.33
CA GLU A 533 4.38 7.10 -0.49
C GLU A 533 5.58 6.90 0.47
N THR A 534 5.41 7.26 1.74
CA THR A 534 6.41 7.07 2.81
C THR A 534 6.87 5.61 2.90
N GLY A 535 8.12 5.39 3.31
CA GLY A 535 8.74 4.08 3.23
C GLY A 535 9.33 3.84 1.85
N GLN A 536 9.22 2.62 1.31
CA GLN A 536 9.88 2.11 0.09
C GLN A 536 11.21 1.38 0.33
N TRP A 537 11.35 0.80 1.51
CA TRP A 537 12.45 -0.08 1.89
C TRP A 537 12.12 -1.51 1.47
N CYS A 538 12.93 -2.16 0.65
CA CYS A 538 12.62 -3.51 0.17
C CYS A 538 13.22 -4.62 1.05
N ALA A 539 12.47 -5.71 1.20
CA ALA A 539 12.97 -6.98 1.71
C ALA A 539 13.18 -8.00 0.57
N PHE A 540 13.94 -9.06 0.84
CA PHE A 540 14.18 -10.16 -0.09
C PHE A 540 12.90 -11.01 -0.27
N PRO A 541 12.62 -11.56 -1.48
CA PRO A 541 11.36 -12.25 -1.76
C PRO A 541 11.07 -13.47 -0.87
N ASN A 542 9.80 -13.65 -0.50
CA ASN A 542 9.29 -14.85 0.14
C ASN A 542 8.85 -15.89 -0.90
N PHE A 543 9.75 -16.79 -1.32
CA PHE A 543 9.40 -17.81 -2.32
C PHE A 543 8.34 -18.83 -1.88
N SER A 544 8.10 -18.94 -0.57
CA SER A 544 7.03 -19.81 -0.07
C SER A 544 5.63 -19.31 -0.50
N GLU A 545 5.52 -18.01 -0.81
CA GLU A 545 4.30 -17.34 -1.25
C GLU A 545 3.84 -17.79 -2.65
N ILE A 546 4.73 -18.32 -3.50
CA ILE A 546 4.42 -18.74 -4.89
C ILE A 546 3.18 -19.65 -4.93
N ARG A 547 3.00 -20.54 -3.94
CA ARG A 547 1.86 -21.47 -3.87
C ARG A 547 0.50 -20.80 -3.64
N LYS A 548 0.47 -19.56 -3.16
CA LYS A 548 -0.75 -18.80 -2.86
C LYS A 548 -1.39 -18.21 -4.13
N TYR A 549 -0.62 -18.06 -5.21
CA TYR A 549 -1.05 -17.49 -6.50
C TYR A 549 -1.87 -18.48 -7.33
N THR A 550 -3.01 -18.90 -6.78
CA THR A 550 -3.89 -19.92 -7.36
C THR A 550 -4.89 -19.35 -8.38
N GLY A 551 -5.20 -18.06 -8.29
CA GLY A 551 -6.18 -17.38 -9.13
C GLY A 551 -5.60 -16.80 -10.43
N VAL A 552 -6.11 -15.66 -10.90
CA VAL A 552 -5.81 -15.11 -12.24
C VAL A 552 -4.32 -14.86 -12.47
N ASN A 553 -3.67 -14.19 -11.53
CA ASN A 553 -2.27 -13.77 -11.66
C ASN A 553 -1.33 -14.78 -10.99
N LYS A 554 -0.24 -15.11 -11.69
CA LYS A 554 0.80 -16.05 -11.24
C LYS A 554 2.11 -15.34 -10.93
N ALA A 555 2.78 -15.73 -9.85
CA ALA A 555 4.09 -15.19 -9.45
C ALA A 555 5.26 -15.77 -10.27
N LYS A 556 5.20 -15.64 -11.60
CA LYS A 556 6.25 -16.13 -12.52
C LYS A 556 7.58 -15.37 -12.36
N ASN A 557 7.50 -14.10 -11.99
CA ASN A 557 8.62 -13.29 -11.52
C ASN A 557 9.34 -13.93 -10.30
N PHE A 558 8.61 -14.37 -9.27
CA PHE A 558 9.20 -15.05 -8.12
C PHE A 558 9.84 -16.38 -8.47
N GLU A 559 9.27 -17.13 -9.40
CA GLU A 559 9.92 -18.33 -9.93
C GLU A 559 11.27 -17.98 -10.58
N ILE A 560 11.36 -16.92 -11.39
CA ILE A 560 12.63 -16.44 -11.97
C ILE A 560 13.63 -16.09 -10.88
N PHE A 561 13.22 -15.29 -9.88
CA PHE A 561 14.13 -14.86 -8.80
C PHE A 561 14.67 -16.06 -8.01
N ARG A 562 13.82 -17.05 -7.71
CA ARG A 562 14.23 -18.29 -7.06
C ARG A 562 15.17 -19.10 -7.94
N ASP A 563 14.86 -19.24 -9.22
CA ASP A 563 15.69 -19.98 -10.17
C ASP A 563 17.08 -19.32 -10.31
N ILE A 564 17.17 -17.98 -10.31
CA ILE A 564 18.44 -17.23 -10.28
C ILE A 564 19.21 -17.47 -8.98
N LEU A 565 18.53 -17.47 -7.83
CA LEU A 565 19.16 -17.75 -6.54
C LEU A 565 19.75 -19.17 -6.49
N ASN A 566 19.02 -20.14 -7.06
CA ASN A 566 19.47 -21.53 -7.20
C ASN A 566 20.69 -21.64 -8.12
N ASP A 567 20.67 -20.95 -9.27
CA ASP A 567 21.78 -20.92 -10.23
C ASP A 567 23.05 -20.30 -9.62
N ASN A 568 22.91 -19.44 -8.60
CA ASN A 568 24.01 -18.88 -7.82
C ASN A 568 24.35 -19.68 -6.54
N HIS A 569 23.80 -20.89 -6.40
CA HIS A 569 24.05 -21.81 -5.28
C HIS A 569 23.69 -21.23 -3.90
N MET A 570 22.62 -20.44 -3.83
CA MET A 570 22.11 -19.85 -2.58
C MET A 570 20.64 -20.21 -2.31
N GLY A 571 20.09 -21.21 -3.02
CA GLY A 571 18.67 -21.56 -2.96
C GLY A 571 18.11 -21.82 -1.56
N SER A 572 18.89 -22.47 -0.70
CA SER A 572 18.51 -22.76 0.69
C SER A 572 18.45 -21.51 1.59
N MET A 573 19.06 -20.40 1.17
CA MET A 573 19.17 -19.17 1.96
C MET A 573 17.99 -18.21 1.74
N GLY A 574 17.07 -18.53 0.81
CA GLY A 574 15.98 -17.60 0.46
C GLY A 574 15.12 -17.17 1.66
N HIS A 575 14.86 -18.09 2.60
CA HIS A 575 14.12 -17.77 3.83
C HIS A 575 14.95 -16.88 4.77
N ASP A 576 16.21 -17.23 5.00
CA ASP A 576 17.11 -16.48 5.88
C ASP A 576 17.35 -15.06 5.36
N PHE A 577 17.51 -14.90 4.04
CA PHE A 577 17.63 -13.60 3.40
C PHE A 577 16.36 -12.77 3.56
N MET A 578 15.18 -13.38 3.42
CA MET A 578 13.90 -12.70 3.67
C MET A 578 13.79 -12.25 5.12
N MET A 579 14.12 -13.11 6.09
CA MET A 579 14.08 -12.76 7.51
C MET A 579 15.07 -11.66 7.88
N ALA A 580 16.31 -11.74 7.40
CA ALA A 580 17.36 -10.79 7.73
C ALA A 580 17.13 -9.41 7.09
N SER A 581 16.82 -9.36 5.80
CA SER A 581 16.47 -8.10 5.11
C SER A 581 15.17 -7.50 5.64
N GLY A 582 14.18 -8.33 6.01
CA GLY A 582 12.92 -7.90 6.60
C GLY A 582 13.09 -7.21 7.96
N LYS A 583 13.99 -7.68 8.82
CA LYS A 583 14.32 -7.00 10.09
C LYS A 583 14.89 -5.60 9.84
N LEU A 584 15.79 -5.45 8.87
CA LEU A 584 16.32 -4.13 8.48
C LEU A 584 15.21 -3.22 7.90
N GLN A 585 14.33 -3.77 7.05
CA GLN A 585 13.17 -3.05 6.53
C GLN A 585 12.30 -2.50 7.68
N ALA A 586 11.98 -3.33 8.67
CA ALA A 586 11.19 -2.92 9.84
C ALA A 586 11.88 -1.81 10.66
N ILE A 587 13.20 -1.90 10.85
CA ILE A 587 14.00 -0.83 11.49
C ILE A 587 13.86 0.48 10.70
N CYS A 588 14.00 0.44 9.37
CA CYS A 588 13.85 1.65 8.55
C CYS A 588 12.44 2.26 8.67
N TYR A 589 11.38 1.44 8.62
CA TYR A 589 10.01 1.92 8.82
C TYR A 589 9.80 2.55 10.21
N LYS A 590 10.32 1.92 11.27
CA LYS A 590 10.26 2.46 12.63
C LYS A 590 10.86 3.86 12.70
N HIS A 591 12.11 4.02 12.29
CA HIS A 591 12.79 5.30 12.40
C HIS A 591 12.18 6.39 11.52
N GLU A 592 11.66 6.04 10.35
CA GLU A 592 11.01 7.00 9.45
C GLU A 592 9.63 7.45 9.94
N ILE A 593 8.80 6.51 10.44
CA ILE A 593 7.49 6.84 11.02
C ILE A 593 7.68 7.65 12.30
N GLU A 594 8.60 7.27 13.18
CA GLU A 594 8.88 8.08 14.37
C GLU A 594 9.36 9.48 14.00
N LYS A 595 10.24 9.62 13.01
CA LYS A 595 10.70 10.93 12.53
C LYS A 595 9.53 11.77 11.99
N THR A 596 8.57 11.12 11.35
CA THR A 596 7.32 11.76 10.91
C THR A 596 6.50 12.25 12.11
N LEU A 597 6.29 11.41 13.11
CA LEU A 597 5.54 11.75 14.34
C LEU A 597 6.24 12.86 15.17
N ARG A 598 7.58 12.92 15.12
CA ARG A 598 8.43 13.96 15.71
C ARG A 598 8.55 15.23 14.86
N THR A 599 7.86 15.32 13.71
CA THR A 599 7.89 16.53 12.88
C THR A 599 6.71 17.45 13.23
N PRO A 600 6.95 18.72 13.62
CA PRO A 600 5.87 19.67 13.86
C PRO A 600 5.04 19.89 12.59
N ASP A 601 3.73 20.11 12.76
CA ASP A 601 2.79 20.39 11.67
C ASP A 601 2.69 19.34 10.56
N TYR A 602 3.09 18.10 10.84
CA TYR A 602 3.05 17.01 9.88
C TYR A 602 1.69 16.30 9.93
N ALA A 603 0.77 16.65 9.04
CA ALA A 603 -0.63 16.24 9.10
C ALA A 603 -0.86 14.73 8.86
N GLY A 604 0.08 14.04 8.22
CA GLY A 604 0.04 12.59 8.09
C GLY A 604 0.96 12.02 7.02
N PHE A 605 0.93 10.72 6.84
CA PHE A 605 1.71 10.00 5.84
C PHE A 605 0.87 8.95 5.13
N GLN A 606 1.33 8.50 3.96
CA GLN A 606 0.76 7.39 3.22
C GLN A 606 1.88 6.42 2.86
N LEU A 607 1.94 5.26 3.52
CA LEU A 607 2.95 4.25 3.20
C LEU A 607 2.78 3.74 1.76
N LEU A 608 3.87 3.48 1.04
CA LEU A 608 3.86 2.63 -0.15
C LEU A 608 4.61 1.33 0.14
N ALA A 609 3.92 0.24 0.45
CA ALA A 609 2.58 0.18 1.05
C ALA A 609 2.69 -0.68 2.33
N LEU A 610 1.58 -0.96 3.02
CA LEU A 610 1.64 -1.94 4.12
C LEU A 610 1.86 -3.36 3.57
N ASN A 611 1.16 -3.69 2.48
CA ASN A 611 1.35 -4.89 1.66
C ASN A 611 2.39 -4.66 0.55
N ASP A 612 2.90 -5.74 -0.02
CA ASP A 612 3.76 -5.68 -1.19
C ASP A 612 3.02 -5.15 -2.41
N TYR A 613 3.75 -4.40 -3.24
CA TYR A 613 3.27 -3.87 -4.51
C TYR A 613 3.82 -4.72 -5.65
N SER A 614 2.92 -5.41 -6.36
CA SER A 614 3.30 -6.42 -7.35
C SER A 614 3.71 -5.83 -8.71
N GLY A 615 3.36 -4.56 -8.96
CA GLY A 615 3.69 -3.80 -10.16
C GLY A 615 5.11 -3.23 -10.17
N GLN A 616 5.45 -2.52 -11.26
CA GLN A 616 6.69 -1.76 -11.43
C GLN A 616 7.98 -2.50 -11.07
N GLY A 617 8.13 -3.71 -11.60
CA GLY A 617 9.28 -4.56 -11.30
C GLY A 617 9.10 -5.41 -10.04
N THR A 618 7.93 -5.49 -9.43
CA THR A 618 7.70 -6.21 -8.15
C THR A 618 8.43 -5.52 -7.00
N ALA A 619 7.80 -4.49 -6.45
CA ALA A 619 8.32 -3.72 -5.33
C ALA A 619 7.96 -4.39 -3.99
N LEU A 620 8.94 -5.05 -3.38
CA LEU A 620 8.79 -5.79 -2.12
C LEU A 620 8.92 -4.88 -0.89
N VAL A 621 8.18 -3.78 -0.93
CA VAL A 621 8.22 -2.69 0.05
C VAL A 621 7.30 -2.93 1.24
N GLY A 622 6.36 -3.87 1.16
CA GLY A 622 5.41 -4.16 2.22
C GLY A 622 6.05 -4.92 3.38
N LEU A 623 5.54 -4.68 4.59
CA LEU A 623 5.81 -5.55 5.74
C LEU A 623 4.89 -6.78 5.72
N LEU A 624 3.75 -6.66 5.04
CA LEU A 624 2.87 -7.76 4.67
C LEU A 624 3.13 -8.17 3.23
N ASP A 625 2.83 -9.42 2.90
CA ASP A 625 2.77 -9.86 1.50
C ASP A 625 1.55 -9.24 0.78
N VAL A 626 1.43 -9.48 -0.52
CA VAL A 626 0.33 -8.93 -1.34
C VAL A 626 -1.06 -9.38 -0.87
N PHE A 627 -1.16 -10.47 -0.11
CA PHE A 627 -2.40 -11.01 0.43
C PHE A 627 -2.77 -10.41 1.81
N PHE A 628 -2.01 -9.42 2.29
CA PHE A 628 -2.08 -8.86 3.64
C PHE A 628 -1.76 -9.90 4.73
N GLU A 629 -0.83 -10.81 4.47
CA GLU A 629 -0.36 -11.77 5.46
C GLU A 629 1.05 -11.41 5.95
N GLU A 630 1.34 -11.69 7.22
CA GLU A 630 2.64 -11.43 7.83
C GLU A 630 3.73 -12.28 7.19
N LYS A 631 4.89 -11.66 6.91
CA LYS A 631 6.06 -12.34 6.35
C LYS A 631 6.94 -13.03 7.41
N GLY A 632 6.68 -12.75 8.70
CA GLY A 632 7.25 -13.47 9.84
C GLY A 632 8.33 -12.74 10.65
N TYR A 633 8.89 -11.63 10.16
CA TYR A 633 9.94 -10.88 10.87
C TYR A 633 9.44 -9.70 11.73
N ILE A 634 8.19 -9.27 11.55
CA ILE A 634 7.51 -8.31 12.42
C ILE A 634 5.99 -8.54 12.35
N ASN A 635 5.31 -8.41 13.48
CA ASN A 635 3.85 -8.50 13.58
C ASN A 635 3.18 -7.15 13.86
N ALA A 636 1.85 -7.15 13.88
CA ALA A 636 1.03 -5.98 14.13
C ALA A 636 1.29 -5.30 15.50
N ASP A 637 1.48 -6.09 16.57
CA ASP A 637 1.71 -5.57 17.92
C ASP A 637 3.06 -4.87 18.03
N GLU A 638 4.11 -5.43 17.43
CA GLU A 638 5.44 -4.83 17.33
C GLU A 638 5.41 -3.54 16.51
N PHE A 639 4.75 -3.54 15.34
CA PHE A 639 4.64 -2.35 14.49
C PHE A 639 3.86 -1.22 15.19
N ARG A 640 2.82 -1.58 15.95
CA ARG A 640 2.01 -0.61 16.69
C ARG A 640 2.76 0.17 17.75
N ARG A 641 3.92 -0.31 18.21
CA ARG A 641 4.78 0.41 19.16
C ARG A 641 5.28 1.73 18.60
N PHE A 642 5.46 1.83 17.28
CA PHE A 642 5.89 3.06 16.59
C PHE A 642 4.85 3.62 15.61
N CYS A 643 3.75 2.91 15.36
CA CYS A 643 2.63 3.40 14.56
C CYS A 643 1.29 3.14 15.27
N SER A 644 0.81 4.12 16.05
CA SER A 644 -0.46 4.03 16.79
C SER A 644 -1.06 5.41 17.02
N PRO A 645 -2.31 5.52 17.51
CA PRO A 645 -2.87 6.79 17.98
C PRO A 645 -2.07 7.43 19.12
N THR A 646 -1.32 6.66 19.91
CA THR A 646 -0.42 7.18 20.96
C THR A 646 0.90 6.45 20.87
N VAL A 647 1.98 7.18 20.62
CA VAL A 647 3.33 6.64 20.41
C VAL A 647 4.31 7.42 21.28
N PRO A 648 4.97 6.79 22.28
CA PRO A 648 6.14 7.35 22.93
C PRO A 648 7.28 7.47 21.91
N LEU A 649 7.99 8.58 21.95
CA LEU A 649 9.07 8.94 21.04
C LEU A 649 10.29 9.32 21.87
N ALA A 650 11.47 8.99 21.36
CA ALA A 650 12.74 9.42 21.95
C ALA A 650 13.53 10.25 20.95
N ARG A 651 14.31 11.19 21.47
CA ARG A 651 15.37 11.90 20.76
C ARG A 651 16.72 11.45 21.33
N ILE A 652 17.41 10.63 20.56
CA ILE A 652 18.67 9.98 20.92
C ILE A 652 19.72 10.40 19.89
N PRO A 653 20.86 11.00 20.33
CA PRO A 653 21.84 11.59 19.42
C PRO A 653 22.65 10.57 18.61
N LYS A 654 22.79 9.35 19.13
CA LYS A 654 23.48 8.22 18.49
C LYS A 654 23.07 6.91 19.16
N PHE A 655 23.24 5.79 18.48
CA PHE A 655 22.90 4.46 19.04
C PHE A 655 24.12 3.64 19.45
N VAL A 656 25.34 4.15 19.25
CA VAL A 656 26.57 3.48 19.66
C VAL A 656 27.35 4.38 20.61
N TYR A 657 27.73 3.84 21.76
CA TYR A 657 28.41 4.53 22.84
C TYR A 657 29.66 3.78 23.29
N THR A 658 30.59 4.50 23.88
CA THR A 658 31.61 3.93 24.77
C THR A 658 31.16 3.98 26.23
N ASN A 659 31.71 3.09 27.05
CA ASN A 659 31.30 2.96 28.45
C ASN A 659 31.72 4.12 29.37
N ASP A 660 32.58 5.02 28.90
CA ASP A 660 32.91 6.29 29.58
C ASP A 660 31.90 7.42 29.27
N GLU A 661 30.90 7.16 28.43
CA GLU A 661 29.83 8.09 28.10
C GLU A 661 28.61 7.95 29.04
N THR A 662 27.67 8.89 28.86
CA THR A 662 26.33 8.82 29.44
C THR A 662 25.34 8.64 28.31
N PHE A 663 24.49 7.61 28.41
CA PHE A 663 23.33 7.49 27.54
C PHE A 663 22.31 8.55 27.94
N HIS A 664 21.79 9.27 26.96
CA HIS A 664 20.81 10.33 27.14
C HIS A 664 19.71 10.22 26.08
N ALA A 665 18.46 10.35 26.51
CA ALA A 665 17.29 10.39 25.64
C ALA A 665 16.26 11.39 26.17
N ASP A 666 15.87 12.37 25.34
CA ASP A 666 14.68 13.19 25.62
C ASP A 666 13.43 12.42 25.18
N ILE A 667 12.43 12.34 26.05
CA ILE A 667 11.20 11.58 25.83
C ILE A 667 10.06 12.53 25.52
N GLU A 668 9.41 12.29 24.40
CA GLU A 668 8.21 12.99 23.95
C GLU A 668 7.11 12.00 23.55
N VAL A 669 5.91 12.49 23.25
CA VAL A 669 4.80 11.64 22.79
C VAL A 669 4.05 12.30 21.65
N SER A 670 3.64 11.47 20.68
CA SER A 670 2.62 11.80 19.70
C SER A 670 1.30 11.14 20.09
N HIS A 671 0.30 11.94 20.42
CA HIS A 671 -1.00 11.51 20.91
C HIS A 671 -2.13 12.11 20.06
N PHE A 672 -2.69 11.32 19.15
CA PHE A 672 -3.90 11.59 18.37
C PHE A 672 -5.00 10.59 18.72
N GLY A 673 -5.21 10.36 20.03
CA GLY A 673 -6.25 9.48 20.55
C GLY A 673 -7.62 10.16 20.64
N ALA A 674 -8.63 9.43 21.13
CA ALA A 674 -10.01 9.90 21.18
C ALA A 674 -10.24 11.10 22.12
N ALA A 675 -9.41 11.23 23.17
CA ALA A 675 -9.45 12.30 24.17
C ALA A 675 -8.06 12.46 24.81
N PRO A 676 -7.75 13.64 25.41
CA PRO A 676 -6.53 13.85 26.18
C PRO A 676 -6.34 12.80 27.29
N LEU A 677 -5.09 12.43 27.58
CA LEU A 677 -4.76 11.56 28.71
C LEU A 677 -4.54 12.40 29.97
N GLN A 678 -5.19 12.04 31.07
CA GLN A 678 -5.12 12.77 32.34
C GLN A 678 -4.18 12.05 33.32
N GLY A 679 -3.29 12.79 33.98
CA GLY A 679 -2.36 12.26 34.97
C GLY A 679 -1.50 11.10 34.46
N ALA A 680 -1.12 11.14 33.19
CA ALA A 680 -0.43 10.04 32.52
C ALA A 680 1.00 9.88 33.08
N LYS A 681 1.25 8.73 33.73
CA LYS A 681 2.55 8.39 34.30
C LYS A 681 3.41 7.66 33.27
N THR A 682 4.52 8.26 32.88
CA THR A 682 5.47 7.69 31.93
C THR A 682 6.64 7.06 32.67
N VAL A 683 6.91 5.79 32.39
CA VAL A 683 7.99 5.01 33.02
C VAL A 683 8.95 4.47 31.98
N TYR A 684 10.18 4.18 32.40
CA TYR A 684 11.20 3.59 31.55
C TYR A 684 11.86 2.37 32.20
N SER A 685 12.42 1.49 31.37
CA SER A 685 13.36 0.45 31.80
C SER A 685 14.43 0.22 30.74
N ILE A 686 15.69 0.08 31.17
CA ILE A 686 16.83 -0.28 30.33
C ILE A 686 17.27 -1.69 30.69
N LYS A 687 17.31 -2.58 29.70
CA LYS A 687 17.61 -4.01 29.89
C LYS A 687 18.60 -4.54 28.85
N ASP A 688 19.30 -5.61 29.18
CA ASP A 688 19.99 -6.42 28.16
C ASP A 688 19.08 -7.49 27.56
N GLU A 689 19.61 -8.22 26.58
CA GLU A 689 18.91 -9.32 25.89
C GLU A 689 18.51 -10.49 26.82
N TYR A 690 19.18 -10.63 27.98
CA TYR A 690 18.88 -11.66 28.98
C TYR A 690 17.84 -11.17 30.02
N GLY A 691 17.33 -9.96 29.86
CA GLY A 691 16.32 -9.35 30.73
C GLY A 691 16.88 -8.72 32.00
N LYS A 692 18.20 -8.64 32.18
CA LYS A 692 18.81 -7.95 33.32
C LYS A 692 18.52 -6.46 33.22
N VAL A 693 17.96 -5.89 34.28
CA VAL A 693 17.62 -4.46 34.35
C VAL A 693 18.83 -3.67 34.83
N TYR A 694 19.23 -2.67 34.04
CA TYR A 694 20.35 -1.77 34.35
C TYR A 694 19.87 -0.43 34.93
N ALA A 695 18.72 0.05 34.48
CA ALA A 695 18.06 1.23 35.01
C ALA A 695 16.55 1.11 34.82
N HIS A 696 15.77 1.71 35.71
CA HIS A 696 14.34 1.89 35.54
C HIS A 696 13.87 3.06 36.38
N GLY A 697 12.74 3.67 36.02
CA GLY A 697 12.23 4.81 36.75
C GLY A 697 10.98 5.41 36.16
N THR A 698 10.55 6.53 36.73
CA THR A 698 9.48 7.37 36.19
C THR A 698 10.14 8.55 35.47
N VAL A 699 9.77 8.77 34.21
CA VAL A 699 10.20 9.92 33.41
C VAL A 699 9.45 11.18 33.85
N GLY A 700 8.12 11.05 34.03
CA GLY A 700 7.25 12.15 34.44
C GLY A 700 5.81 11.69 34.68
N THR A 701 4.99 12.58 35.24
CA THR A 701 3.53 12.38 35.37
C THR A 701 2.83 13.70 35.08
N GLN A 702 2.05 13.75 34.01
CA GLN A 702 1.41 14.97 33.52
C GLN A 702 0.22 14.65 32.60
N ASP A 703 -0.60 15.65 32.32
CA ASP A 703 -1.63 15.53 31.28
C ASP A 703 -0.99 15.58 29.89
N ILE A 704 -1.51 14.77 28.97
CA ILE A 704 -1.06 14.71 27.58
C ILE A 704 -2.22 15.16 26.68
N PRO A 705 -2.15 16.36 26.07
CA PRO A 705 -3.18 16.83 25.14
C PRO A 705 -3.13 16.08 23.81
N VAL A 706 -4.19 16.21 23.02
CA VAL A 706 -4.20 15.74 21.62
C VAL A 706 -3.27 16.60 20.77
N GLY A 707 -2.22 15.98 20.23
CA GLY A 707 -1.19 16.62 19.41
C GLY A 707 0.11 15.80 19.41
N ASN A 708 1.16 16.37 18.83
CA ASN A 708 2.52 15.81 18.89
C ASN A 708 3.50 16.74 19.60
N LEU A 709 4.73 16.25 19.83
CA LEU A 709 5.82 16.97 20.48
C LEU A 709 5.57 17.33 21.95
N CYS A 710 4.68 16.59 22.62
CA CYS A 710 4.46 16.77 24.06
C CYS A 710 5.66 16.21 24.81
N GLN A 711 6.46 17.08 25.43
CA GLN A 711 7.64 16.69 26.22
C GLN A 711 7.21 16.00 27.52
N LEU A 712 7.86 14.88 27.86
CA LEU A 712 7.55 14.06 29.04
C LEU A 712 8.69 14.03 30.08
N GLY A 713 9.92 14.32 29.66
CA GLY A 713 11.13 14.32 30.51
C GLY A 713 12.33 13.74 29.77
N SER A 714 13.38 13.35 30.49
CA SER A 714 14.58 12.71 29.93
C SER A 714 14.98 11.46 30.71
N VAL A 715 15.79 10.61 30.07
CA VAL A 715 16.43 9.45 30.69
C VAL A 715 17.94 9.60 30.54
N ASP A 716 18.64 9.55 31.67
CA ASP A 716 20.10 9.62 31.73
C ASP A 716 20.66 8.40 32.46
N MET A 717 21.63 7.71 31.86
CA MET A 717 22.29 6.55 32.46
C MET A 717 23.81 6.60 32.19
N LYS A 718 24.60 6.62 33.27
CA LYS A 718 26.06 6.43 33.17
C LYS A 718 26.38 5.01 32.72
N LEU A 719 27.29 4.86 31.77
CA LEU A 719 27.61 3.57 31.14
C LEU A 719 28.84 2.87 31.74
N ASN A 720 29.48 3.47 32.75
CA ASN A 720 30.74 3.00 33.32
C ASN A 720 30.69 1.59 33.93
N GLY A 721 29.51 1.10 34.28
CA GLY A 721 29.30 -0.28 34.75
C GLY A 721 29.29 -1.35 33.65
N ILE A 722 29.32 -0.95 32.37
CA ILE A 722 29.28 -1.87 31.22
C ILE A 722 30.71 -2.04 30.70
N THR A 723 31.39 -3.08 31.16
CA THR A 723 32.81 -3.31 30.86
C THR A 723 33.05 -4.25 29.69
N THR A 724 32.01 -4.93 29.21
CA THR A 724 32.06 -5.80 28.03
C THR A 724 31.14 -5.24 26.95
N PRO A 725 31.43 -5.48 25.66
CA PRO A 725 30.51 -5.15 24.57
C PRO A 725 29.09 -5.65 24.86
N GLN A 726 28.10 -4.77 24.80
CA GLN A 726 26.71 -5.14 25.14
C GLN A 726 25.68 -4.39 24.29
N LYS A 727 24.62 -5.10 23.86
CA LYS A 727 23.38 -4.50 23.36
C LYS A 727 22.44 -4.26 24.53
N LEU A 728 21.89 -3.06 24.64
CA LEU A 728 20.88 -2.67 25.61
C LEU A 728 19.64 -2.15 24.88
N ASN A 729 18.47 -2.29 25.51
CA ASN A 729 17.19 -1.79 25.02
C ASN A 729 16.56 -0.88 26.07
N MET A 730 16.18 0.34 25.68
CA MET A 730 15.39 1.25 26.50
C MET A 730 13.93 1.16 26.10
N GLU A 731 13.05 0.66 26.98
CA GLU A 731 11.59 0.69 26.81
C GLU A 731 10.98 1.88 27.57
N ILE A 732 10.05 2.58 26.91
CA ILE A 732 9.19 3.63 27.48
C ILE A 732 7.73 3.17 27.45
N ARG A 733 7.00 3.40 28.54
CA ARG A 733 5.58 3.06 28.69
C ARG A 733 4.80 4.19 29.32
N ILE A 734 3.60 4.47 28.82
CA ILE A 734 2.63 5.36 29.46
C ILE A 734 1.59 4.50 30.20
N GLU A 735 1.64 4.49 31.53
CA GLU A 735 0.72 3.72 32.39
C GLU A 735 -0.74 4.16 32.17
N GLY A 736 -1.67 3.22 32.26
CA GLY A 736 -3.09 3.47 31.97
C GLY A 736 -3.44 3.53 30.48
N SER A 737 -2.46 3.28 29.61
CA SER A 737 -2.65 3.16 28.15
C SER A 737 -1.91 1.93 27.60
N ASN A 738 -2.13 1.63 26.32
CA ASN A 738 -1.37 0.62 25.58
C ASN A 738 -0.12 1.18 24.89
N ALA A 739 0.28 2.42 25.20
CA ALA A 739 1.37 3.10 24.52
C ALA A 739 2.73 2.66 25.08
N ILE A 740 3.50 1.97 24.24
CA ILE A 740 4.84 1.45 24.55
C ILE A 740 5.71 1.63 23.30
N ASN A 741 6.96 2.04 23.46
CA ASN A 741 7.97 2.02 22.41
C ASN A 741 9.36 1.78 23.03
N ASP A 742 10.35 1.43 22.23
CA ASP A 742 11.68 1.06 22.70
C ASP A 742 12.79 1.36 21.70
N TRP A 743 14.05 1.40 22.16
CA TRP A 743 15.21 1.65 21.30
C TRP A 743 16.40 0.83 21.75
N ASP A 744 16.98 0.09 20.80
CA ASP A 744 18.26 -0.59 20.99
C ASP A 744 19.42 0.40 20.89
N PHE A 745 20.42 0.24 21.75
CA PHE A 745 21.70 0.91 21.67
C PHE A 745 22.84 -0.01 22.12
N TRP A 746 24.06 0.26 21.66
CA TRP A 746 25.22 -0.58 21.90
C TRP A 746 26.26 0.18 22.69
N VAL A 747 26.86 -0.52 23.66
CA VAL A 747 27.93 0.02 24.49
C VAL A 747 29.17 -0.83 24.31
N TYR A 748 30.28 -0.19 23.95
CA TYR A 748 31.58 -0.82 23.79
C TYR A 748 32.59 -0.27 24.81
N PRO A 749 33.63 -1.02 25.16
CA PRO A 749 34.71 -0.48 25.99
C PRO A 749 35.38 0.74 25.33
N ALA A 750 35.58 1.80 26.12
CA ALA A 750 36.30 2.99 25.68
C ALA A 750 37.75 2.68 25.28
N GLN A 751 38.38 1.77 26.03
CA GLN A 751 39.73 1.26 25.78
C GLN A 751 39.64 -0.20 25.35
N VAL A 752 40.26 -0.52 24.21
CA VAL A 752 40.25 -1.84 23.59
C VAL A 752 41.69 -2.15 23.19
N GLU A 753 42.25 -3.22 23.76
CA GLU A 753 43.57 -3.73 23.37
C GLU A 753 43.45 -4.66 22.16
N LEU A 754 44.21 -4.38 21.10
CA LEU A 754 44.30 -5.22 19.91
C LEU A 754 45.52 -6.14 20.04
N THR A 755 45.28 -7.41 20.38
CA THR A 755 46.37 -8.40 20.51
C THR A 755 46.63 -9.07 19.17
N GLN A 756 47.74 -8.69 18.51
CA GLN A 756 48.12 -9.27 17.22
C GLN A 756 48.41 -10.78 17.31
N GLY A 757 49.08 -11.22 18.39
CA GLY A 757 49.46 -12.62 18.58
C GLY A 757 50.33 -13.14 17.42
N ASN A 758 49.96 -14.31 16.88
CA ASN A 758 50.66 -14.96 15.76
C ASN A 758 50.02 -14.67 14.40
N VAL A 759 49.03 -13.77 14.33
CA VAL A 759 48.36 -13.41 13.09
C VAL A 759 49.27 -12.49 12.28
N TYR A 760 49.39 -12.70 10.97
CA TYR A 760 49.99 -11.72 10.06
C TYR A 760 48.90 -10.88 9.40
N THR A 761 48.87 -9.58 9.69
CA THR A 761 47.95 -8.64 9.06
C THR A 761 48.57 -7.99 7.83
N THR A 762 47.85 -8.01 6.72
CA THR A 762 48.17 -7.31 5.47
C THR A 762 46.88 -6.80 4.82
N ASP A 763 46.98 -6.05 3.73
CA ASP A 763 45.83 -5.50 3.01
C ASP A 763 45.62 -6.13 1.62
N THR A 764 46.44 -7.11 1.27
CA THR A 764 46.40 -7.87 0.01
C THR A 764 46.99 -9.27 0.19
N LEU A 765 46.80 -10.16 -0.78
CA LEU A 765 47.46 -11.47 -0.79
C LEU A 765 48.89 -11.33 -1.34
N ASP A 766 49.78 -10.70 -0.58
CA ASP A 766 51.18 -10.47 -0.96
C ASP A 766 52.05 -11.74 -0.86
N ALA A 767 53.29 -11.66 -1.36
CA ALA A 767 54.23 -12.78 -1.32
C ALA A 767 54.55 -13.26 0.11
N LYS A 768 54.50 -12.37 1.10
CA LYS A 768 54.75 -12.71 2.51
C LYS A 768 53.55 -13.45 3.10
N ALA A 769 52.32 -13.03 2.81
CA ALA A 769 51.09 -13.74 3.16
C ALA A 769 51.12 -15.17 2.61
N ILE A 770 51.49 -15.33 1.34
CA ILE A 770 51.63 -16.66 0.71
C ILE A 770 52.69 -17.51 1.44
N SER A 771 53.84 -16.96 1.81
CA SER A 771 54.86 -17.70 2.58
C SER A 771 54.31 -18.21 3.91
N ILE A 772 53.64 -17.33 4.66
CA ILE A 772 53.08 -17.65 5.97
C ILE A 772 51.99 -18.72 5.85
N LEU A 773 51.14 -18.65 4.82
CA LEU A 773 50.13 -19.68 4.55
C LEU A 773 50.76 -21.02 4.17
N LYS A 774 51.89 -21.05 3.46
CA LYS A 774 52.63 -22.30 3.17
C LYS A 774 53.23 -22.92 4.44
N GLU A 775 53.63 -22.09 5.39
CA GLU A 775 54.19 -22.50 6.68
C GLU A 775 53.10 -22.87 7.71
N GLY A 776 51.82 -22.73 7.37
CA GLY A 776 50.70 -23.09 8.24
C GLY A 776 50.21 -21.98 9.18
N GLY A 777 50.66 -20.75 8.96
CA GLY A 777 50.27 -19.60 9.77
C GLY A 777 48.88 -19.01 9.46
N ASN A 778 48.47 -18.05 10.29
CA ASN A 778 47.20 -17.33 10.17
C ASN A 778 47.42 -15.95 9.53
N VAL A 779 46.64 -15.62 8.51
CA VAL A 779 46.71 -14.32 7.80
C VAL A 779 45.38 -13.57 7.90
N LEU A 780 45.43 -12.32 8.35
CA LEU A 780 44.31 -11.37 8.29
C LEU A 780 44.51 -10.42 7.10
N ILE A 781 43.56 -10.39 6.18
CA ILE A 781 43.58 -9.48 5.04
C ILE A 781 42.52 -8.39 5.23
N THR A 782 42.96 -7.14 5.42
CA THR A 782 42.09 -5.95 5.54
C THR A 782 42.00 -5.23 4.19
N ALA A 783 41.07 -5.65 3.33
CA ALA A 783 41.02 -5.29 1.91
C ALA A 783 40.12 -4.08 1.58
N ALA A 784 39.73 -3.29 2.58
CA ALA A 784 38.86 -2.14 2.38
C ALA A 784 39.43 -1.16 1.34
N GLY A 785 38.60 -0.78 0.35
CA GLY A 785 39.00 0.11 -0.74
C GLY A 785 39.82 -0.54 -1.85
N LYS A 786 40.15 -1.84 -1.74
CA LYS A 786 41.00 -2.56 -2.71
C LYS A 786 40.26 -3.61 -3.53
N ILE A 787 39.02 -3.95 -3.19
CA ILE A 787 38.25 -4.97 -3.90
C ILE A 787 37.91 -4.49 -5.31
N GLN A 788 38.19 -5.34 -6.30
CA GLN A 788 37.79 -5.13 -7.69
C GLN A 788 36.59 -6.01 -8.06
N TYR A 789 36.56 -7.27 -7.61
CA TYR A 789 35.46 -8.17 -7.96
C TYR A 789 34.30 -8.00 -6.98
N GLY A 790 33.28 -7.24 -7.40
CA GLY A 790 32.14 -6.84 -6.56
C GLY A 790 32.02 -5.32 -6.40
N LYS A 791 32.98 -4.52 -6.87
CA LYS A 791 32.96 -3.04 -6.75
C LYS A 791 31.77 -2.37 -7.44
N GLU A 792 31.14 -3.06 -8.39
CA GLU A 792 29.94 -2.64 -9.10
C GLU A 792 28.71 -2.67 -8.19
N VAL A 793 28.71 -3.54 -7.17
CA VAL A 793 27.68 -3.58 -6.13
C VAL A 793 27.90 -2.40 -5.18
N LYS A 794 27.05 -1.40 -5.29
CA LYS A 794 26.97 -0.31 -4.30
C LYS A 794 26.07 -0.72 -3.12
N GLN A 795 26.69 -1.03 -1.99
CA GLN A 795 26.03 -1.33 -0.73
C GLN A 795 25.93 -0.09 0.15
N TYR A 796 24.71 0.24 0.59
CA TYR A 796 24.46 1.21 1.66
C TYR A 796 23.88 0.46 2.88
N PHE A 797 23.79 1.14 4.02
CA PHE A 797 23.11 0.56 5.18
C PHE A 797 21.60 0.43 4.96
N THR A 798 20.96 1.38 4.28
CA THR A 798 19.55 1.26 3.90
C THR A 798 19.38 0.25 2.76
N PRO A 799 18.28 -0.53 2.75
CA PRO A 799 18.04 -1.53 1.72
C PRO A 799 17.71 -0.89 0.36
N VAL A 800 17.64 -1.72 -0.67
CA VAL A 800 17.09 -1.38 -2.01
C VAL A 800 15.86 -0.49 -1.86
N PHE A 801 15.88 0.64 -2.58
CA PHE A 801 14.76 1.55 -2.68
C PHE A 801 13.82 1.11 -3.79
N TRP A 802 12.56 0.82 -3.45
CA TRP A 802 11.47 0.46 -4.36
C TRP A 802 11.73 -0.78 -5.24
N ASN A 803 12.59 -0.66 -6.26
CA ASN A 803 12.92 -1.73 -7.18
C ASN A 803 14.17 -1.41 -8.01
N THR A 804 15.18 -2.29 -8.05
CA THR A 804 16.37 -2.01 -8.85
C THR A 804 16.14 -2.09 -10.36
N SER A 805 15.30 -3.00 -10.88
CA SER A 805 15.06 -3.13 -12.32
C SER A 805 14.36 -1.89 -12.89
N TRP A 806 13.30 -1.44 -12.25
CA TRP A 806 12.55 -0.23 -12.64
C TRP A 806 13.45 1.01 -12.62
N PHE A 807 14.30 1.13 -11.60
CA PHE A 807 15.21 2.25 -11.42
C PHE A 807 16.55 2.09 -12.14
N LYS A 808 16.65 1.22 -13.17
CA LYS A 808 17.86 1.03 -13.99
C LYS A 808 19.11 0.67 -13.19
N MET A 809 18.95 -0.23 -12.23
CA MET A 809 20.00 -0.65 -11.30
C MET A 809 20.65 0.52 -10.57
N ARG A 810 19.88 1.56 -10.23
CA ARG A 810 20.37 2.62 -9.35
C ARG A 810 20.58 2.06 -7.94
N PRO A 811 21.64 2.50 -7.25
CA PRO A 811 21.93 2.06 -5.90
C PRO A 811 20.92 2.61 -4.89
N PRO A 812 20.75 1.97 -3.73
CA PRO A 812 21.50 0.81 -3.24
C PRO A 812 21.10 -0.52 -3.91
N HIS A 813 22.05 -1.47 -3.97
CA HIS A 813 21.83 -2.79 -4.61
C HIS A 813 21.54 -3.91 -3.62
N THR A 814 21.79 -3.69 -2.33
CA THR A 814 21.69 -4.71 -1.29
C THR A 814 20.48 -4.47 -0.40
N THR A 815 19.91 -5.54 0.16
CA THR A 815 18.77 -5.47 1.09
C THR A 815 19.16 -5.66 2.55
N GLY A 816 20.46 -5.86 2.84
CA GLY A 816 21.00 -6.05 4.19
C GLY A 816 22.15 -7.03 4.18
N ILE A 817 22.49 -7.56 5.37
CA ILE A 817 23.38 -8.72 5.52
C ILE A 817 22.64 -9.87 6.20
N PHE A 818 23.13 -11.07 5.97
CA PHE A 818 22.90 -12.25 6.77
C PHE A 818 24.22 -12.72 7.39
N LEU A 819 24.15 -13.18 8.64
CA LEU A 819 25.26 -13.82 9.35
C LEU A 819 24.71 -14.83 10.36
N ASN A 820 25.56 -15.74 10.84
CA ASN A 820 25.24 -16.60 11.99
C ASN A 820 25.75 -15.93 13.28
N GLU A 821 24.85 -15.42 14.10
CA GLU A 821 25.14 -14.69 15.34
C GLU A 821 25.85 -15.55 16.39
N TYR A 822 25.75 -16.88 16.29
CA TYR A 822 26.44 -17.83 17.18
C TYR A 822 27.87 -18.15 16.73
N HIS A 823 28.32 -17.62 15.58
CA HIS A 823 29.68 -17.83 15.11
C HIS A 823 30.69 -17.28 16.14
N PRO A 824 31.77 -18.01 16.49
CA PRO A 824 32.71 -17.60 17.54
C PRO A 824 33.34 -16.22 17.36
N LEU A 825 33.43 -15.74 16.11
CA LEU A 825 33.81 -14.37 15.76
C LEU A 825 33.01 -13.30 16.53
N PHE A 826 31.73 -13.53 16.80
CA PHE A 826 30.83 -12.53 17.37
C PHE A 826 30.75 -12.57 18.91
N ARG A 827 31.55 -13.41 19.60
CA ARG A 827 31.56 -13.49 21.08
C ARG A 827 31.80 -12.14 21.76
N GLU A 828 32.59 -11.28 21.14
CA GLU A 828 32.88 -9.92 21.63
C GLU A 828 32.28 -8.83 20.73
N PHE A 829 31.25 -9.17 19.94
CA PHE A 829 30.58 -8.23 19.06
C PHE A 829 29.08 -8.52 19.06
N PRO A 830 28.28 -7.88 19.96
CA PRO A 830 26.85 -8.12 20.07
C PRO A 830 26.15 -7.86 18.73
N THR A 831 25.58 -8.92 18.17
CA THR A 831 24.96 -8.91 16.85
C THR A 831 23.79 -9.88 16.82
N GLU A 832 23.02 -9.76 15.75
CA GLU A 832 21.91 -10.63 15.39
C GLU A 832 22.16 -11.17 13.97
N TYR A 833 21.31 -12.07 13.49
CA TYR A 833 21.40 -12.65 12.14
C TYR A 833 21.21 -11.63 11.00
N HIS A 834 21.03 -10.34 11.30
CA HIS A 834 20.74 -9.26 10.37
C HIS A 834 21.51 -7.97 10.70
N SER A 835 21.51 -7.03 9.75
CA SER A 835 21.99 -5.66 9.99
C SER A 835 21.12 -4.95 11.02
N ASN A 836 21.74 -4.38 12.05
CA ASN A 836 21.10 -3.46 13.01
C ASN A 836 21.95 -2.16 13.11
N LEU A 837 21.53 -1.15 13.87
CA LEU A 837 22.07 0.22 13.77
C LEU A 837 23.59 0.32 14.01
N GLN A 838 24.16 -0.54 14.85
CA GLN A 838 25.61 -0.60 15.07
C GLN A 838 26.40 -0.96 13.81
N TRP A 839 25.82 -1.75 12.92
CA TRP A 839 26.47 -2.17 11.67
C TRP A 839 26.66 -1.03 10.67
N TRP A 840 25.99 0.11 10.85
CA TRP A 840 26.06 1.24 9.92
C TRP A 840 27.50 1.65 9.60
N GLU A 841 28.37 1.73 10.61
CA GLU A 841 29.76 2.15 10.47
C GLU A 841 30.60 1.21 9.59
N LEU A 842 30.26 -0.09 9.57
CA LEU A 842 30.99 -1.13 8.84
C LEU A 842 30.42 -1.38 7.44
N LEU A 843 29.10 -1.21 7.26
CA LEU A 843 28.40 -1.59 6.03
C LEU A 843 28.18 -0.42 5.06
N ASN A 844 27.93 0.79 5.59
CA ASN A 844 27.48 1.90 4.76
C ASN A 844 28.58 2.34 3.77
N LYS A 845 28.31 2.26 2.47
CA LYS A 845 29.25 2.59 1.38
C LYS A 845 30.51 1.72 1.36
N ALA A 846 30.48 0.56 2.02
CA ALA A 846 31.59 -0.39 1.98
C ALA A 846 31.57 -1.21 0.68
N GLN A 847 32.76 -1.67 0.25
CA GLN A 847 32.86 -2.55 -0.92
C GLN A 847 32.50 -3.98 -0.54
N VAL A 848 31.70 -4.67 -1.35
CA VAL A 848 31.47 -6.11 -1.20
C VAL A 848 32.46 -6.90 -2.06
N MET A 849 32.75 -8.12 -1.64
CA MET A 849 33.45 -9.14 -2.42
C MET A 849 32.44 -10.03 -3.14
N GLN A 850 32.73 -10.40 -4.40
CA GLN A 850 31.91 -11.32 -5.19
C GLN A 850 32.54 -12.71 -5.27
N PHE A 851 31.78 -13.73 -4.88
CA PHE A 851 32.23 -15.11 -4.69
C PHE A 851 31.69 -16.09 -5.74
N THR A 852 31.27 -15.61 -6.91
CA THR A 852 30.69 -16.47 -7.97
C THR A 852 31.64 -17.58 -8.42
N GLY A 853 32.96 -17.37 -8.36
CA GLY A 853 33.98 -18.38 -8.72
C GLY A 853 34.39 -19.32 -7.58
N PHE A 854 33.90 -19.10 -6.35
CA PHE A 854 34.21 -19.94 -5.20
C PHE A 854 33.40 -21.25 -5.26
N PRO A 855 33.76 -22.29 -4.46
CA PRO A 855 32.99 -23.52 -4.39
C PRO A 855 31.48 -23.29 -4.19
N ALA A 856 30.66 -24.17 -4.76
CA ALA A 856 29.21 -24.00 -4.76
C ALA A 856 28.63 -23.92 -3.34
N ASP A 857 29.16 -24.72 -2.42
CA ASP A 857 28.80 -24.80 -1.00
C ASP A 857 29.42 -23.69 -0.12
N PHE A 858 30.36 -22.90 -0.65
CA PHE A 858 30.96 -21.78 0.08
C PHE A 858 29.92 -20.67 0.32
N GLN A 859 29.84 -20.18 1.55
CA GLN A 859 29.13 -18.95 1.91
C GLN A 859 30.03 -18.07 2.77
N PRO A 860 30.04 -16.74 2.56
CA PRO A 860 30.82 -15.82 3.41
C PRO A 860 30.21 -15.73 4.82
N THR A 861 31.07 -15.53 5.83
CA THR A 861 30.68 -15.41 7.25
C THR A 861 29.79 -14.19 7.50
N ILE A 862 30.04 -13.08 6.79
CA ILE A 862 29.15 -11.92 6.73
C ILE A 862 28.71 -11.75 5.28
N GLN A 863 27.49 -12.17 4.99
CA GLN A 863 26.96 -12.25 3.64
C GLN A 863 26.09 -11.05 3.33
N SER A 864 26.44 -10.29 2.29
CA SER A 864 25.59 -9.22 1.81
C SER A 864 24.47 -9.83 0.97
N ILE A 865 23.24 -9.33 1.14
CA ILE A 865 22.08 -9.82 0.40
C ILE A 865 21.90 -8.91 -0.82
N ASP A 866 22.17 -9.43 -2.01
CA ASP A 866 22.02 -8.71 -3.28
C ASP A 866 20.55 -8.53 -3.67
N THR A 867 20.29 -7.70 -4.68
CA THR A 867 18.97 -7.58 -5.28
C THR A 867 18.53 -8.90 -5.93
N TRP A 868 17.26 -9.25 -5.77
CA TRP A 868 16.68 -10.51 -6.22
C TRP A 868 16.62 -10.68 -7.75
N PHE A 869 16.86 -9.61 -8.51
CA PHE A 869 16.98 -9.68 -9.96
C PHE A 869 18.28 -10.31 -10.46
N ILE A 870 19.32 -10.34 -9.61
CA ILE A 870 20.66 -10.82 -10.00
C ILE A 870 21.15 -11.91 -9.05
N ASN A 871 20.90 -11.79 -7.74
CA ASN A 871 21.33 -12.73 -6.70
C ASN A 871 22.82 -13.11 -6.78
N ARG A 872 23.73 -12.15 -6.94
CA ARG A 872 25.16 -12.46 -6.89
C ARG A 872 25.52 -12.98 -5.50
N LYS A 873 26.34 -14.04 -5.41
CA LYS A 873 26.95 -14.47 -4.15
C LYS A 873 27.98 -13.43 -3.72
N ILE A 874 27.63 -12.58 -2.75
CA ILE A 874 28.46 -11.44 -2.31
C ILE A 874 28.56 -11.37 -0.78
N GLY A 875 29.61 -10.75 -0.25
CA GLY A 875 29.79 -10.60 1.20
C GLY A 875 30.95 -9.70 1.59
N MET A 876 31.07 -9.48 2.89
CA MET A 876 32.00 -8.50 3.48
C MET A 876 33.13 -9.13 4.27
N LEU A 877 32.96 -10.38 4.73
CA LEU A 877 33.95 -11.11 5.51
C LEU A 877 33.82 -12.60 5.25
N PHE A 878 34.95 -13.29 5.10
CA PHE A 878 35.00 -14.74 5.03
C PHE A 878 36.27 -15.30 5.68
N GLU A 879 36.23 -16.59 5.98
CA GLU A 879 37.38 -17.37 6.43
C GLU A 879 37.56 -18.61 5.55
N ALA A 880 38.81 -19.09 5.42
CA ALA A 880 39.13 -20.29 4.65
C ALA A 880 40.48 -20.90 5.06
N ASN A 881 40.63 -22.20 4.82
CA ASN A 881 41.93 -22.85 4.71
C ASN A 881 42.53 -22.53 3.33
N VAL A 882 43.80 -22.11 3.31
CA VAL A 882 44.51 -21.74 2.08
C VAL A 882 45.94 -22.27 2.18
N LEU A 883 46.33 -23.13 1.24
CA LEU A 883 47.57 -23.91 1.31
C LEU A 883 47.60 -24.73 2.61
N ASN A 884 48.60 -24.54 3.47
CA ASN A 884 48.71 -25.24 4.75
C ASN A 884 48.18 -24.40 5.92
N GLY A 885 47.79 -23.14 5.68
CA GLY A 885 47.44 -22.15 6.69
C GLY A 885 45.98 -21.71 6.58
N LYS A 886 45.66 -20.61 7.27
CA LYS A 886 44.29 -20.10 7.38
C LYS A 886 44.25 -18.61 7.10
N VAL A 887 43.19 -18.17 6.41
CA VAL A 887 42.93 -16.77 6.12
C VAL A 887 41.60 -16.34 6.72
N LEU A 888 41.56 -15.11 7.23
CA LEU A 888 40.33 -14.34 7.40
C LEU A 888 40.50 -13.05 6.59
N MET A 889 39.54 -12.74 5.73
CA MET A 889 39.60 -11.57 4.87
C MET A 889 38.32 -10.75 5.01
N THR A 890 38.48 -9.44 5.13
CA THR A 890 37.37 -8.49 5.26
C THR A 890 37.54 -7.33 4.29
N SER A 891 36.43 -6.90 3.68
CA SER A 891 36.36 -5.66 2.89
C SER A 891 35.77 -4.49 3.70
N MET A 892 35.39 -4.73 4.95
CA MET A 892 35.02 -3.67 5.90
C MET A 892 36.28 -2.90 6.32
N ASP A 893 36.17 -1.58 6.37
CA ASP A 893 37.24 -0.75 6.93
C ASP A 893 37.21 -0.82 8.45
N ILE A 894 38.07 -1.69 9.02
CA ILE A 894 38.24 -1.89 10.47
C ILE A 894 39.48 -1.20 11.05
N THR A 895 40.29 -0.54 10.21
CA THR A 895 41.62 -0.04 10.61
C THR A 895 41.70 1.49 10.60
N SER A 896 40.85 2.19 9.85
CA SER A 896 40.89 3.65 9.81
C SER A 896 40.27 4.30 11.05
N LYS A 897 40.97 5.30 11.61
CA LYS A 897 40.51 6.15 12.73
C LYS A 897 39.92 5.36 13.92
N PRO A 898 40.62 4.34 14.45
CA PRO A 898 40.10 3.47 15.51
C PRO A 898 39.77 4.21 16.81
N GLU A 899 40.30 5.41 17.00
CA GLU A 899 39.97 6.29 18.13
C GLU A 899 38.57 6.92 18.03
N LYS A 900 38.00 6.99 16.82
CA LYS A 900 36.66 7.54 16.56
C LYS A 900 35.65 6.49 16.13
N ARG A 901 36.11 5.44 15.44
CA ARG A 901 35.27 4.39 14.87
C ARG A 901 35.21 3.19 15.80
N VAL A 902 34.31 3.30 16.79
CA VAL A 902 34.22 2.38 17.93
C VAL A 902 33.78 0.98 17.50
N VAL A 903 32.85 0.88 16.53
CA VAL A 903 32.37 -0.40 16.01
C VAL A 903 33.47 -1.09 15.20
N ALA A 904 34.17 -0.34 14.36
CA ALA A 904 35.34 -0.81 13.61
C ALA A 904 36.44 -1.33 14.53
N ARG A 905 36.77 -0.57 15.58
CA ARG A 905 37.75 -0.97 16.60
C ARG A 905 37.32 -2.27 17.30
N GLN A 906 36.07 -2.38 17.71
CA GLN A 906 35.59 -3.61 18.37
C GLN A 906 35.57 -4.81 17.43
N MET A 907 35.14 -4.64 16.18
CA MET A 907 35.18 -5.71 15.18
C MET A 907 36.62 -6.17 14.91
N HIS A 908 37.59 -5.26 14.90
CA HIS A 908 39.00 -5.62 14.75
C HIS A 908 39.50 -6.46 15.93
N LYS A 909 39.16 -6.10 17.16
CA LYS A 909 39.45 -6.92 18.35
C LYS A 909 38.82 -8.30 18.22
N ALA A 910 37.52 -8.37 17.92
CA ALA A 910 36.79 -9.62 17.80
C ALA A 910 37.41 -10.56 16.74
N ILE A 911 37.84 -10.01 15.60
CA ILE A 911 38.57 -10.76 14.57
C ILE A 911 39.89 -11.31 15.11
N LEU A 912 40.73 -10.49 15.73
CA LEU A 912 42.05 -10.92 16.21
C LEU A 912 41.93 -11.96 17.33
N ASP A 913 41.00 -11.77 18.27
CA ASP A 913 40.79 -12.72 19.36
C ASP A 913 40.27 -14.05 18.84
N TYR A 914 39.33 -14.01 17.88
CA TYR A 914 38.85 -15.21 17.23
C TYR A 914 40.00 -15.95 16.54
N MET A 915 40.80 -15.27 15.72
CA MET A 915 41.93 -15.85 14.98
C MET A 915 43.06 -16.38 15.88
N ASN A 916 43.23 -15.82 17.07
CA ASN A 916 44.18 -16.30 18.08
C ASN A 916 43.61 -17.39 19.00
N SER A 917 42.34 -17.77 18.83
CA SER A 917 41.68 -18.81 19.63
C SER A 917 41.66 -20.18 18.94
N ASP A 918 41.50 -21.24 19.74
CA ASP A 918 41.27 -22.61 19.24
C ASP A 918 39.98 -22.76 18.43
N ALA A 919 39.08 -21.76 18.47
CA ALA A 919 37.85 -21.74 17.72
C ALA A 919 38.05 -21.36 16.25
N PHE A 920 39.19 -20.77 15.86
CA PHE A 920 39.48 -20.45 14.45
C PHE A 920 39.74 -21.69 13.62
N ARG A 921 38.65 -22.26 13.11
CA ARG A 921 38.61 -23.54 12.39
C ARG A 921 37.79 -23.39 11.10
N PRO A 922 38.28 -22.60 10.12
CA PRO A 922 37.61 -22.49 8.83
C PRO A 922 37.44 -23.87 8.21
N THR A 923 36.32 -24.09 7.53
CA THR A 923 35.97 -25.38 6.92
C THR A 923 36.15 -25.38 5.41
N ALA A 924 35.99 -24.22 4.77
CA ALA A 924 36.18 -24.06 3.33
C ALA A 924 37.66 -24.14 2.96
N ASN A 925 37.98 -24.88 1.90
CA ASN A 925 39.32 -24.90 1.30
C ASN A 925 39.28 -24.04 0.03
N ILE A 926 40.05 -22.96 -0.01
CA ILE A 926 40.03 -21.97 -1.10
C ILE A 926 41.42 -21.86 -1.73
N ALA A 927 41.46 -21.91 -3.06
CA ALA A 927 42.68 -21.72 -3.81
C ALA A 927 43.14 -20.24 -3.72
N PRO A 928 44.45 -19.95 -3.51
CA PRO A 928 44.97 -18.58 -3.45
C PRO A 928 44.55 -17.71 -4.64
N GLU A 929 44.43 -18.31 -5.83
CA GLU A 929 44.06 -17.63 -7.07
C GLU A 929 42.66 -17.01 -6.99
N LEU A 930 41.70 -17.69 -6.36
CA LEU A 930 40.35 -17.17 -6.17
C LEU A 930 40.32 -15.94 -5.24
N ILE A 931 41.20 -15.92 -4.24
CA ILE A 931 41.37 -14.75 -3.37
C ILE A 931 42.04 -13.61 -4.14
N GLN A 932 43.05 -13.92 -4.96
CA GLN A 932 43.71 -12.94 -5.81
C GLN A 932 42.74 -12.32 -6.84
N GLU A 933 41.80 -13.10 -7.38
CA GLU A 933 40.75 -12.61 -8.27
C GLU A 933 39.89 -11.50 -7.63
N LEU A 934 39.69 -11.51 -6.30
CA LEU A 934 38.95 -10.45 -5.61
C LEU A 934 39.59 -9.07 -5.80
N PHE A 935 40.91 -9.02 -6.00
CA PHE A 935 41.69 -7.79 -6.22
C PHE A 935 41.90 -7.43 -7.69
N THR A 936 41.62 -8.32 -8.64
CA THR A 936 42.01 -8.13 -10.05
C THR A 936 40.85 -8.26 -11.02
N LYS A 937 39.90 -9.14 -10.75
CA LYS A 937 38.73 -9.39 -11.61
C LYS A 937 37.69 -8.29 -11.45
N VAL A 938 36.93 -8.04 -12.51
CA VAL A 938 35.87 -7.04 -12.60
C VAL A 938 34.63 -7.75 -13.12
N ALA A 939 33.47 -7.55 -12.48
CA ALA A 939 32.23 -8.23 -12.88
C ALA A 939 31.63 -7.65 -14.17
N GLY A 940 31.89 -6.37 -14.43
CA GLY A 940 31.27 -5.59 -15.50
C GLY A 940 29.90 -5.03 -15.09
N ASP A 941 29.47 -3.99 -15.79
CA ASP A 941 28.20 -3.33 -15.50
C ASP A 941 26.99 -4.19 -15.94
N VAL A 942 25.91 -4.09 -15.18
CA VAL A 942 24.62 -4.70 -15.54
C VAL A 942 24.07 -3.96 -16.75
N LYS A 943 23.96 -4.65 -17.88
CA LYS A 943 23.43 -4.06 -19.12
C LYS A 943 21.91 -3.94 -19.05
N SER A 944 21.41 -2.77 -18.66
CA SER A 944 20.01 -2.40 -18.80
C SER A 944 19.75 -1.95 -20.24
N TYR A 945 19.04 -2.76 -21.04
CA TYR A 945 18.77 -2.47 -22.45
C TYR A 945 17.61 -1.46 -22.63
N THR A 946 17.73 -0.26 -22.05
CA THR A 946 16.63 0.74 -21.99
C THR A 946 16.91 1.98 -22.84
N LYS A 947 15.90 2.52 -23.54
CA LYS A 947 16.00 3.79 -24.30
C LYS A 947 15.40 5.01 -23.59
N ASP A 948 14.64 4.83 -22.50
CA ASP A 948 13.94 5.90 -21.76
C ASP A 948 14.04 5.67 -20.23
N SER A 949 13.77 6.67 -19.39
CA SER A 949 13.86 6.60 -17.91
C SER A 949 12.52 6.88 -17.22
N PRO A 950 12.20 6.22 -16.08
CA PRO A 950 11.11 6.64 -15.20
C PRO A 950 11.23 8.13 -14.83
N ASP A 951 10.10 8.78 -14.56
CA ASP A 951 10.03 10.22 -14.32
C ASP A 951 10.76 10.66 -13.04
N GLU A 952 10.83 9.80 -12.02
CA GLU A 952 11.63 9.98 -10.80
C GLU A 952 13.14 10.07 -11.10
N LEU A 953 13.55 9.62 -12.29
CA LEU A 953 14.92 9.64 -12.77
C LEU A 953 15.20 10.80 -13.72
N LYS A 954 14.18 11.53 -14.18
CA LYS A 954 14.35 12.67 -15.08
C LYS A 954 14.88 13.88 -14.28
N PRO A 955 15.74 14.73 -14.89
CA PRO A 955 16.24 15.93 -14.23
C PRO A 955 15.07 16.81 -13.76
N ASN A 956 15.23 17.52 -12.63
CA ASN A 956 14.24 18.49 -12.18
C ASN A 956 13.94 19.49 -13.30
N ILE A 957 12.73 19.42 -13.85
CA ILE A 957 12.22 20.43 -14.77
C ILE A 957 11.71 21.56 -13.87
N ASN A 958 12.61 22.45 -13.49
CA ASN A 958 12.28 23.66 -12.74
C ASN A 958 11.29 24.54 -13.51
#